data_AF-A0A7V3SJP5-F1
#
_entry.id   AF-A0A7V3SJP5-F1
#
_cell.length_a   1.000
_cell.length_b   1.000
_cell.length_c   1.000
_cell.angle_alpha   90.00
_cell.angle_beta   90.00
_cell.angle_gamma   90.00
#
_symmetry.space_group_name_H-M   'P 1'
#
loop_
_entity.id
_entity.type
_entity.pdbx_description
1 polymer ?
#
loop_
_entity_poly.entity_id
_entity_poly.type
_entity_poly.pdbx_seq_one_letter_code
_entity_poly.pdbx_strand_id
1 'polypeptide(L)'
;MPNRSFTGAGYVETTVRLPGLYLLMAISLLTAGSLVWNIRRGRVLRFPLMMLAALVGASVLVHAVIPAAVQNAIVNPNEWGLQKPYIQRHLTATRQAFGLDNVEERTFEANTNLTVADLQRNNQTLSNVRIWDYQPLQMIFNSLQSFKQYYKFNDVDVDRYTFGSDYRQVMVAARELSQPDLPASSKTWQNLRLQYTHGYGVVMTAVNTTTAQGQPEYLVRDIPPQSKVPVRLERPEIYYGELTDNPVIVDSKLEEFDYPTLHSGAEGENQYTRYQGTGGIPIGRNLVAKLAYAFRMADSYLILSGDLTPNSRLLFRRNIRERMQAITPFLMHDRDPYIVVADGKLWWICDAYTVSDRYPYAKTLDIPLDAFRYYRLNYIRNAVKVVIDAYNGSVSYYIADESDPMIQTYRRALPGLFKPLSEMPASLRQHLRYPEDLFRIQSNIWALYHMRDPRVFYMREDQWEIAKQQSPESTVPGGEFQQMEPYYLIMRLPGEKREEFLLLIVYTPMNQEKMIAWMCAKCDGEDYGKIVLYRFPKERTIYGPAQIERLLGQVSEIRTQLRLWDQPGSQVVWGHLLVIPIEQSLLYVKPVYLQTTGGGEQRIPELKKVIVAYGDQRVMADTLEQGLQRIFGASGSARAATPRPLSLTPAAPATPTPTGDVRALVNQLADAIRAAETAQREGNWAEYGRQLERVKTLVQQLQQRIR
;
A
#
# COMPACT_ATOMS: atom_id res chain seq x y z
N MET A 1 -13.86 -29.05 15.55
CA MET A 1 -14.55 -28.47 16.73
C MET A 1 -15.83 -27.82 16.23
N PRO A 2 -16.97 -27.92 16.93
CA PRO A 2 -18.21 -27.27 16.49
C PRO A 2 -17.96 -25.78 16.31
N ASN A 3 -18.63 -25.15 15.33
CA ASN A 3 -18.51 -23.73 14.94
C ASN A 3 -18.60 -22.78 16.15
N ARG A 4 -17.51 -22.58 16.89
CA ARG A 4 -17.43 -21.55 17.91
C ARG A 4 -17.22 -20.21 17.22
N SER A 5 -18.07 -19.25 17.55
CA SER A 5 -17.96 -17.87 17.09
C SER A 5 -16.74 -17.13 17.68
N PHE A 6 -16.05 -17.73 18.67
CA PHE A 6 -14.92 -17.14 19.38
C PHE A 6 -13.77 -18.14 19.61
N THR A 7 -12.57 -17.63 19.86
CA THR A 7 -11.36 -18.42 20.16
C THR A 7 -11.07 -18.45 21.67
N GLY A 8 -10.69 -19.64 22.17
CA GLY A 8 -10.28 -19.84 23.56
C GLY A 8 -11.20 -20.79 24.35
N ALA A 9 -10.95 -20.86 25.66
CA ALA A 9 -11.75 -21.68 26.58
C ALA A 9 -13.12 -21.04 26.82
N GLY A 10 -14.20 -21.79 26.60
CA GLY A 10 -15.57 -21.35 26.90
C GLY A 10 -16.02 -21.77 28.30
N TYR A 11 -17.33 -21.68 28.54
CA TYR A 11 -17.94 -22.04 29.83
C TYR A 11 -17.68 -23.52 30.20
N VAL A 12 -17.85 -24.45 29.26
CA VAL A 12 -17.63 -25.88 29.54
C VAL A 12 -16.17 -26.16 29.86
N GLU A 13 -15.22 -25.58 29.11
CA GLU A 13 -13.80 -25.79 29.37
C GLU A 13 -13.38 -25.29 30.75
N THR A 14 -13.83 -24.10 31.12
CA THR A 14 -13.38 -23.42 32.34
C THR A 14 -14.10 -23.92 33.59
N THR A 15 -15.41 -24.15 33.52
CA THR A 15 -16.22 -24.54 34.69
C THR A 15 -16.29 -26.06 34.88
N VAL A 16 -16.18 -26.86 33.81
CA VAL A 16 -16.36 -28.32 33.89
C VAL A 16 -15.04 -29.05 33.63
N ARG A 17 -14.41 -28.78 32.49
CA ARG A 17 -13.23 -29.55 32.07
C ARG A 17 -12.02 -29.27 32.94
N LEU A 18 -11.76 -28.01 33.30
CA LEU A 18 -10.61 -27.63 34.12
C LEU A 18 -10.67 -28.25 35.54
N PRO A 19 -11.78 -28.15 36.30
CA PRO A 19 -11.93 -28.90 37.55
C PRO A 19 -11.84 -30.42 37.37
N GLY A 20 -12.41 -30.96 36.28
CA GLY A 20 -12.28 -32.37 35.95
C GLY A 20 -10.83 -32.80 35.70
N LEU A 21 -10.01 -31.95 35.06
CA LEU A 21 -8.59 -32.20 34.87
C LEU A 21 -7.81 -32.17 36.20
N TYR A 22 -8.16 -31.28 37.14
CA TYR A 22 -7.58 -31.30 38.49
C TYR A 22 -7.96 -32.58 39.26
N LEU A 23 -9.19 -33.07 39.10
CA LEU A 23 -9.61 -34.36 39.66
C LEU A 23 -8.80 -35.52 39.05
N LEU A 24 -8.63 -35.55 37.73
CA LEU A 24 -7.81 -36.56 37.06
C LEU A 24 -6.35 -36.51 37.47
N MET A 25 -5.81 -35.31 37.68
CA MET A 25 -4.45 -35.13 38.21
C MET A 25 -4.33 -35.75 39.60
N ALA A 26 -5.28 -35.50 40.49
CA ALA A 26 -5.31 -36.11 41.83
C ALA A 26 -5.42 -37.65 41.76
N ILE A 27 -6.32 -38.18 40.93
CA ILE A 27 -6.45 -39.64 40.73
C ILE A 27 -5.15 -40.22 40.16
N SER A 28 -4.51 -39.53 39.20
CA SER A 28 -3.24 -39.98 38.62
C SER A 28 -2.12 -40.04 39.65
N LEU A 29 -2.02 -39.04 40.54
CA LEU A 29 -1.07 -39.04 41.65
C LEU A 29 -1.35 -40.17 42.65
N LEU A 30 -2.62 -40.44 42.97
CA LEU A 30 -3.01 -41.57 43.82
C LEU A 30 -2.69 -42.92 43.17
N THR A 31 -2.93 -43.06 41.87
CA THR A 31 -2.57 -44.26 41.10
C THR A 31 -1.06 -44.47 41.11
N ALA A 32 -0.27 -43.42 40.85
CA ALA A 32 1.19 -43.47 40.94
C ALA A 32 1.66 -43.87 42.35
N GLY A 33 1.09 -43.28 43.39
CA GLY A 33 1.37 -43.66 44.78
C GLY A 33 1.04 -45.13 45.08
N SER A 34 -0.08 -45.63 44.55
CA SER A 34 -0.49 -47.03 44.72
C SER A 34 0.47 -48.01 44.03
N LEU A 35 1.02 -47.64 42.87
CA LEU A 35 2.03 -48.42 42.16
C LEU A 35 3.35 -48.47 42.95
N VAL A 36 3.80 -47.34 43.47
CA VAL A 36 5.00 -47.26 44.32
C VAL A 36 4.82 -48.09 45.60
N TRP A 37 3.65 -48.03 46.23
CA TRP A 37 3.31 -48.89 47.37
C TRP A 37 3.39 -50.37 46.99
N ASN A 38 2.84 -50.74 45.83
CA ASN A 38 2.79 -52.13 45.37
C ASN A 38 4.19 -52.75 45.23
N ILE A 39 5.13 -52.00 44.64
CA ILE A 39 6.53 -52.41 44.46
C ILE A 39 7.18 -52.73 45.82
N ARG A 40 6.88 -51.95 46.87
CA ARG A 40 7.46 -52.14 48.21
C ARG A 40 6.87 -53.33 48.99
N ARG A 41 5.60 -53.70 48.76
CA ARG A 41 4.92 -54.77 49.51
C ARG A 41 4.75 -56.09 48.74
N GLY A 42 5.16 -56.14 47.47
CA GLY A 42 5.54 -57.37 46.79
C GLY A 42 4.49 -58.48 46.69
N ARG A 43 3.20 -58.17 46.44
CA ARG A 43 2.16 -59.09 45.87
C ARG A 43 0.74 -58.56 46.20
N VAL A 44 0.14 -57.71 45.36
CA VAL A 44 -1.27 -57.82 44.90
C VAL A 44 -1.49 -56.78 43.77
N LEU A 45 -1.52 -57.18 42.50
CA LEU A 45 -1.78 -56.25 41.37
C LEU A 45 -3.18 -55.62 41.37
N ARG A 46 -4.09 -56.10 42.24
CA ARG A 46 -5.50 -55.68 42.28
C ARG A 46 -5.68 -54.19 42.56
N PHE A 47 -4.96 -53.63 43.55
CA PHE A 47 -5.13 -52.21 43.93
C PHE A 47 -4.68 -51.23 42.83
N PRO A 48 -3.48 -51.37 42.24
CA PRO A 48 -3.09 -50.54 41.11
C PRO A 48 -4.00 -50.70 39.89
N LEU A 49 -4.47 -51.92 39.61
CA LEU A 49 -5.35 -52.19 38.47
C LEU A 49 -6.75 -51.55 38.65
N MET A 50 -7.28 -51.54 39.88
CA MET A 50 -8.52 -50.82 40.20
C MET A 50 -8.35 -49.30 40.07
N MET A 51 -7.23 -48.75 40.58
CA MET A 51 -6.95 -47.31 40.45
C MET A 51 -6.74 -46.90 38.98
N LEU A 52 -6.10 -47.76 38.18
CA LEU A 52 -5.97 -47.56 36.75
C LEU A 52 -7.33 -47.62 36.03
N ALA A 53 -8.18 -48.60 36.36
CA ALA A 53 -9.53 -48.68 35.80
C ALA A 53 -10.38 -47.46 36.19
N ALA A 54 -10.27 -46.99 37.44
CA ALA A 54 -10.91 -45.77 37.91
C ALA A 54 -10.40 -44.53 37.19
N LEU A 55 -9.08 -44.44 36.93
CA LEU A 55 -8.49 -43.35 36.16
C LEU A 55 -9.00 -43.34 34.71
N VAL A 56 -9.06 -44.50 34.06
CA VAL A 56 -9.60 -44.63 32.69
C VAL A 56 -11.07 -44.24 32.66
N GLY A 57 -11.89 -44.77 33.59
CA GLY A 57 -13.30 -44.43 33.69
C GLY A 57 -13.55 -42.94 33.95
N ALA A 58 -12.83 -42.35 34.93
CA ALA A 58 -12.89 -40.93 35.20
C ALA A 58 -12.43 -40.09 34.00
N SER A 59 -11.42 -40.55 33.27
CA SER A 59 -10.91 -39.85 32.08
C SER A 59 -11.98 -39.76 30.99
N VAL A 60 -12.70 -40.87 30.73
CA VAL A 60 -13.82 -40.89 29.79
C VAL A 60 -14.93 -39.93 30.23
N LEU A 61 -15.27 -39.93 31.52
CA LEU A 61 -16.30 -39.03 32.06
C LEU A 61 -15.93 -37.56 31.91
N VAL A 62 -14.71 -37.19 32.29
CA VAL A 62 -14.21 -35.80 32.26
C VAL A 62 -13.98 -35.27 30.85
N HIS A 63 -13.56 -36.12 29.91
CA HIS A 63 -13.26 -35.69 28.54
C HIS A 63 -14.46 -35.71 27.60
N ALA A 64 -15.40 -36.64 27.79
CA ALA A 64 -16.49 -36.86 26.84
C ALA A 64 -17.86 -36.65 27.47
N VAL A 65 -18.21 -37.43 28.50
CA VAL A 65 -19.60 -37.55 28.97
C VAL A 65 -20.10 -36.28 29.65
N ILE A 66 -19.38 -35.80 30.67
CA ILE A 66 -19.82 -34.63 31.46
C ILE A 66 -19.77 -33.35 30.62
N PRO A 67 -18.69 -33.04 29.85
CA PRO A 67 -18.68 -31.87 28.98
C PRO A 67 -19.81 -31.88 27.94
N ALA A 68 -20.10 -33.02 27.31
CA ALA A 68 -21.17 -33.12 26.33
C ALA A 68 -22.55 -32.90 26.96
N ALA A 69 -22.78 -33.47 28.16
CA ALA A 69 -24.02 -33.28 28.90
C ALA A 69 -24.23 -31.80 29.27
N VAL A 70 -23.21 -31.13 29.82
CA VAL A 70 -23.29 -29.71 30.17
C VAL A 70 -23.42 -28.84 28.92
N GLN A 71 -22.70 -29.14 27.84
CA GLN A 71 -22.81 -28.40 26.58
C GLN A 71 -24.25 -28.45 26.05
N ASN A 72 -24.86 -29.64 25.97
CA ASN A 72 -26.17 -29.79 25.37
C ASN A 72 -27.32 -29.37 26.29
N ALA A 73 -27.24 -29.65 27.60
CA ALA A 73 -28.33 -29.41 28.53
C ALA A 73 -28.32 -28.00 29.16
N ILE A 74 -27.15 -27.36 29.27
CA ILE A 74 -27.00 -26.08 29.99
C ILE A 74 -26.52 -24.98 29.04
N VAL A 75 -25.47 -25.24 28.24
CA VAL A 75 -24.87 -24.19 27.40
C VAL A 75 -25.68 -23.91 26.15
N ASN A 76 -26.04 -24.91 25.35
CA ASN A 76 -26.78 -24.66 24.11
C ASN A 76 -28.13 -23.94 24.34
N PRO A 77 -28.93 -24.25 25.39
CA PRO A 77 -30.18 -23.52 25.66
C PRO A 77 -29.99 -22.07 26.11
N ASN A 78 -28.86 -21.74 26.74
CA ASN A 78 -28.54 -20.38 27.22
C ASN A 78 -27.11 -19.99 26.81
N GLU A 79 -26.82 -20.09 25.52
CA GLU A 79 -25.47 -19.95 25.02
C GLU A 79 -24.95 -18.53 25.24
N TRP A 80 -25.78 -17.54 24.89
CA TRP A 80 -25.48 -16.13 25.11
C TRP A 80 -25.12 -15.82 26.56
N GLY A 81 -25.99 -16.16 27.51
CA GLY A 81 -25.82 -15.78 28.91
C GLY A 81 -24.54 -16.35 29.52
N LEU A 82 -24.23 -17.61 29.20
CA LEU A 82 -23.06 -18.32 29.74
C LEU A 82 -21.77 -18.01 28.97
N GLN A 83 -21.84 -17.71 27.67
CA GLN A 83 -20.65 -17.47 26.84
C GLN A 83 -20.22 -16.00 26.77
N LYS A 84 -21.09 -15.03 27.11
CA LYS A 84 -20.81 -13.59 27.09
C LYS A 84 -19.42 -13.18 27.61
N PRO A 85 -18.97 -13.59 28.82
CA PRO A 85 -17.66 -13.19 29.32
C PRO A 85 -16.48 -13.75 28.50
N TYR A 86 -16.64 -14.91 27.88
CA TYR A 86 -15.62 -15.52 27.04
C TYR A 86 -15.53 -14.84 25.67
N ILE A 87 -16.67 -14.44 25.11
CA ILE A 87 -16.71 -13.59 23.90
C ILE A 87 -16.03 -12.24 24.19
N GLN A 88 -16.30 -11.60 25.33
CA GLN A 88 -15.64 -10.34 25.71
C GLN A 88 -14.11 -10.50 25.83
N ARG A 89 -13.64 -11.60 26.43
CA ARG A 89 -12.20 -11.91 26.52
C ARG A 89 -11.60 -12.10 25.14
N HIS A 90 -12.27 -12.84 24.26
CA HIS A 90 -11.84 -13.06 22.88
C HIS A 90 -11.74 -11.74 22.09
N LEU A 91 -12.75 -10.87 22.19
CA LEU A 91 -12.75 -9.55 21.54
C LEU A 91 -11.60 -8.67 22.03
N THR A 92 -11.41 -8.61 23.35
CA THR A 92 -10.36 -7.80 23.97
C THR A 92 -8.98 -8.34 23.63
N ALA A 93 -8.78 -9.66 23.77
CA ALA A 93 -7.52 -10.32 23.46
C ALA A 93 -7.15 -10.20 21.99
N THR A 94 -8.11 -10.31 21.08
CA THR A 94 -7.85 -10.14 19.63
C THR A 94 -7.44 -8.71 19.33
N ARG A 95 -8.19 -7.70 19.80
CA ARG A 95 -7.80 -6.29 19.58
C ARG A 95 -6.43 -5.98 20.15
N GLN A 96 -6.15 -6.42 21.38
CA GLN A 96 -4.82 -6.27 21.97
C GLN A 96 -3.76 -6.99 21.16
N ALA A 97 -3.94 -8.26 20.79
CA ALA A 97 -2.90 -9.03 20.11
C ALA A 97 -2.50 -8.47 18.74
N PHE A 98 -3.37 -7.70 18.09
CA PHE A 98 -3.10 -7.03 16.80
C PHE A 98 -2.84 -5.51 16.93
N GLY A 99 -2.80 -4.95 18.15
CA GLY A 99 -2.51 -3.53 18.37
C GLY A 99 -3.65 -2.59 17.96
N LEU A 100 -4.89 -3.05 18.11
CA LEU A 100 -6.13 -2.38 17.72
C LEU A 100 -6.97 -1.91 18.92
N ASP A 101 -6.40 -1.95 20.12
CA ASP A 101 -7.05 -1.50 21.35
C ASP A 101 -7.14 0.03 21.45
N ASN A 102 -6.23 0.75 20.79
CA ASN A 102 -6.12 2.22 20.84
C ASN A 102 -6.50 2.92 19.52
N VAL A 103 -7.40 2.31 18.73
CA VAL A 103 -7.95 2.96 17.52
C VAL A 103 -8.84 4.13 17.93
N GLU A 104 -8.48 5.34 17.50
CA GLU A 104 -9.29 6.54 17.72
C GLU A 104 -10.44 6.58 16.70
N GLU A 105 -11.68 6.64 17.16
CA GLU A 105 -12.86 6.69 16.29
C GLU A 105 -13.41 8.13 16.25
N ARG A 106 -13.48 8.70 15.05
CA ARG A 106 -14.03 10.04 14.77
C ARG A 106 -15.22 9.94 13.81
N THR A 107 -16.13 10.91 13.84
CA THR A 107 -17.19 11.04 12.85
C THR A 107 -16.71 11.86 11.66
N PHE A 108 -17.08 11.45 10.44
CA PHE A 108 -16.83 12.19 9.21
C PHE A 108 -18.15 12.43 8.48
N GLU A 109 -18.54 13.69 8.33
CA GLU A 109 -19.88 14.07 7.87
C GLU A 109 -20.13 13.79 6.37
N ALA A 110 -19.07 13.63 5.58
CA ALA A 110 -19.15 13.39 4.13
C ALA A 110 -20.07 14.41 3.43
N ASN A 111 -19.77 15.69 3.62
CA ASN A 111 -20.45 16.79 2.96
C ASN A 111 -20.10 16.87 1.46
N THR A 112 -20.99 17.50 0.71
CA THR A 112 -20.84 17.76 -0.73
C THR A 112 -20.79 19.27 -1.03
N ASN A 113 -20.17 20.04 -0.13
CA ASN A 113 -20.08 21.49 -0.17
C ASN A 113 -18.65 22.04 -0.33
N LEU A 114 -17.74 21.24 -0.90
CA LEU A 114 -16.35 21.62 -1.13
C LEU A 114 -16.31 22.80 -2.11
N THR A 115 -15.56 23.84 -1.76
CA THR A 115 -15.40 25.06 -2.55
C THR A 115 -14.00 25.17 -3.15
N VAL A 116 -13.84 26.04 -4.15
CA VAL A 116 -12.51 26.36 -4.71
C VAL A 116 -11.55 26.87 -3.63
N ALA A 117 -12.05 27.65 -2.67
CA ALA A 117 -11.25 28.15 -1.55
C ALA A 117 -10.75 27.00 -0.66
N ASP A 118 -11.52 25.94 -0.49
CA ASP A 118 -11.11 24.76 0.29
C ASP A 118 -10.01 23.99 -0.44
N LEU A 119 -10.09 23.87 -1.77
CA LEU A 119 -9.04 23.27 -2.59
C LEU A 119 -7.73 24.06 -2.48
N GLN A 120 -7.80 25.39 -2.54
CA GLN A 120 -6.62 26.25 -2.37
C GLN A 120 -5.97 26.10 -0.99
N ARG A 121 -6.76 25.98 0.08
CA ARG A 121 -6.25 25.72 1.45
C ARG A 121 -5.68 24.32 1.65
N ASN A 122 -5.97 23.39 0.74
CA ASN A 122 -5.46 22.02 0.74
C ASN A 122 -4.61 21.74 -0.51
N ASN A 123 -4.01 22.79 -1.11
CA ASN A 123 -3.23 22.65 -2.33
C ASN A 123 -2.06 21.67 -2.16
N GLN A 124 -1.46 21.61 -0.97
CA GLN A 124 -0.39 20.66 -0.66
C GLN A 124 -0.87 19.19 -0.69
N THR A 125 -2.12 18.91 -0.30
CA THR A 125 -2.71 17.57 -0.48
C THR A 125 -2.91 17.28 -1.96
N LEU A 126 -3.50 18.25 -2.70
CA LEU A 126 -3.79 18.10 -4.13
C LEU A 126 -2.55 17.94 -5.00
N SER A 127 -1.47 18.65 -4.68
CA SER A 127 -0.16 18.54 -5.34
C SER A 127 0.59 17.25 -4.99
N ASN A 128 0.09 16.47 -4.03
CA ASN A 128 0.67 15.17 -3.65
C ASN A 128 -0.25 14.00 -3.99
N VAL A 129 -1.37 14.25 -4.66
CA VAL A 129 -2.23 13.18 -5.17
C VAL A 129 -1.48 12.39 -6.21
N ARG A 130 -1.27 11.11 -5.90
CA ARG A 130 -0.56 10.19 -6.77
C ARG A 130 -1.41 9.84 -8.00
N ILE A 131 -0.99 10.32 -9.16
CA ILE A 131 -1.57 9.92 -10.45
C ILE A 131 -0.78 8.80 -11.13
N TRP A 132 0.38 8.44 -10.57
CA TRP A 132 1.25 7.35 -11.03
C TRP A 132 1.16 6.14 -10.10
N ASP A 133 0.88 4.96 -10.64
CA ASP A 133 0.90 3.71 -9.87
C ASP A 133 2.23 2.98 -10.03
N TYR A 134 2.53 2.12 -9.06
CA TYR A 134 3.81 1.41 -8.97
C TYR A 134 4.06 0.50 -10.18
N GLN A 135 3.06 -0.28 -10.63
CA GLN A 135 3.26 -1.23 -11.75
C GLN A 135 3.53 -0.52 -13.08
N PRO A 136 2.71 0.46 -13.54
CA PRO A 136 3.01 1.17 -14.78
C PRO A 136 4.34 1.91 -14.71
N LEU A 137 4.64 2.52 -13.57
CA LEU A 137 5.88 3.29 -13.38
C LEU A 137 7.12 2.39 -13.42
N GLN A 138 7.05 1.19 -12.84
CA GLN A 138 8.11 0.19 -12.93
C GLN A 138 8.42 -0.21 -14.38
N MET A 139 7.38 -0.42 -15.20
CA MET A 139 7.54 -0.74 -16.64
C MET A 139 8.23 0.42 -17.39
N ILE A 140 7.83 1.65 -17.09
CA ILE A 140 8.45 2.86 -17.67
C ILE A 140 9.92 2.94 -17.27
N PHE A 141 10.27 2.70 -16.00
CA PHE A 141 11.66 2.75 -15.54
C PHE A 141 12.53 1.68 -16.21
N ASN A 142 12.04 0.43 -16.28
CA ASN A 142 12.76 -0.65 -16.96
C ASN A 142 12.92 -0.40 -18.47
N SER A 143 11.98 0.31 -19.10
CA SER A 143 12.06 0.64 -20.53
C SER A 143 12.95 1.86 -20.83
N LEU A 144 12.86 2.92 -20.03
CA LEU A 144 13.47 4.23 -20.34
C LEU A 144 14.72 4.56 -19.52
N GLN A 145 14.95 3.89 -18.39
CA GLN A 145 15.99 4.25 -17.43
C GLN A 145 16.94 3.10 -17.05
N SER A 146 16.75 1.91 -17.64
CA SER A 146 17.66 0.78 -17.48
C SER A 146 18.97 0.99 -18.25
N PHE A 147 18.93 1.61 -19.44
CA PHE A 147 20.04 1.82 -20.39
C PHE A 147 20.73 0.56 -20.93
N LYS A 148 20.75 -0.53 -20.16
CA LYS A 148 21.31 -1.84 -20.49
C LYS A 148 20.39 -2.92 -19.91
N GLN A 149 20.30 -4.05 -20.61
CA GLN A 149 19.41 -5.18 -20.23
C GLN A 149 19.68 -5.79 -18.85
N TYR A 150 20.89 -5.63 -18.32
CA TYR A 150 21.30 -6.15 -17.01
C TYR A 150 20.99 -5.19 -15.87
N TYR A 151 20.55 -3.96 -16.13
CA TYR A 151 20.02 -3.08 -15.10
C TYR A 151 18.50 -3.20 -15.03
N LYS A 152 17.99 -3.44 -13.83
CA LYS A 152 16.56 -3.60 -13.58
C LYS A 152 16.11 -2.82 -12.35
N PHE A 153 14.86 -2.41 -12.37
CA PHE A 153 14.13 -1.86 -11.24
C PHE A 153 13.16 -2.95 -10.76
N ASN A 154 13.43 -3.48 -9.56
CA ASN A 154 12.68 -4.60 -8.98
C ASN A 154 11.26 -4.19 -8.54
N ASP A 155 11.12 -2.96 -8.07
CA ASP A 155 9.91 -2.38 -7.52
C ASP A 155 9.95 -0.85 -7.63
N VAL A 156 8.89 -0.18 -7.13
CA VAL A 156 8.83 1.27 -7.01
C VAL A 156 8.19 1.65 -5.69
N ASP A 157 8.95 2.34 -4.86
CA ASP A 157 8.54 2.79 -3.55
C ASP A 157 7.85 4.14 -3.56
N VAL A 158 6.93 4.33 -2.62
CA VAL A 158 6.37 5.64 -2.29
C VAL A 158 7.05 6.17 -1.03
N ASP A 159 7.56 7.40 -1.12
CA ASP A 159 8.22 8.08 0.00
C ASP A 159 7.92 9.60 -0.06
N ARG A 160 8.43 10.36 0.91
CA ARG A 160 8.26 11.80 1.03
C ARG A 160 9.59 12.51 1.30
N TYR A 161 9.78 13.64 0.63
CA TYR A 161 10.96 14.48 0.80
C TYR A 161 10.53 15.92 1.01
N THR A 162 11.32 16.65 1.79
CA THR A 162 11.14 18.09 1.97
C THR A 162 12.18 18.82 1.13
N PHE A 163 11.75 19.40 0.01
CA PHE A 163 12.60 20.21 -0.86
C PHE A 163 12.47 21.69 -0.48
N GLY A 164 13.29 22.15 0.47
CA GLY A 164 13.17 23.50 1.02
C GLY A 164 11.93 23.62 1.90
N SER A 165 10.92 24.36 1.46
CA SER A 165 9.62 24.46 2.14
C SER A 165 8.56 23.51 1.57
N ASP A 166 8.90 22.76 0.53
CA ASP A 166 7.93 21.96 -0.24
C ASP A 166 7.98 20.50 0.18
N TYR A 167 6.97 20.06 0.93
CA TYR A 167 6.82 18.68 1.37
C TYR A 167 6.09 17.88 0.29
N ARG A 168 6.86 17.04 -0.41
CA ARG A 168 6.40 16.31 -1.59
C ARG A 168 6.50 14.81 -1.43
N GLN A 169 5.46 14.13 -1.88
CA GLN A 169 5.45 12.70 -2.12
C GLN A 169 6.17 12.44 -3.45
N VAL A 170 7.03 11.43 -3.44
CA VAL A 170 7.81 11.00 -4.59
C VAL A 170 7.70 9.50 -4.74
N MET A 171 8.04 9.01 -5.93
CA MET A 171 8.24 7.59 -6.17
C MET A 171 9.70 7.34 -6.52
N VAL A 172 10.31 6.35 -5.88
CA VAL A 172 11.75 6.06 -5.98
C VAL A 172 11.93 4.59 -6.33
N ALA A 173 12.90 4.29 -7.19
CA ALA A 173 13.27 2.91 -7.49
C ALA A 173 14.79 2.78 -7.59
N ALA A 174 15.32 1.69 -7.05
CA ALA A 174 16.74 1.36 -7.11
C ALA A 174 17.11 0.73 -8.46
N ARG A 175 18.17 1.22 -9.11
CA ARG A 175 18.70 0.60 -10.33
C ARG A 175 19.67 -0.49 -9.95
N GLU A 176 19.18 -1.72 -9.91
CA GLU A 176 19.97 -2.88 -9.50
C GLU A 176 20.54 -3.65 -10.69
N LEU A 177 21.62 -4.39 -10.44
CA LEU A 177 22.29 -5.23 -11.42
C LEU A 177 21.76 -6.67 -11.34
N SER A 178 21.13 -7.13 -12.42
CA SER A 178 20.68 -8.51 -12.60
C SER A 178 21.71 -9.32 -13.40
N GLN A 179 22.50 -10.14 -12.71
CA GLN A 179 23.45 -11.06 -13.34
C GLN A 179 22.79 -12.11 -14.26
N PRO A 180 21.58 -12.64 -13.97
CA PRO A 180 20.87 -13.52 -14.90
C PRO A 180 20.59 -12.90 -16.28
N ASP A 181 20.45 -11.57 -16.36
CA ASP A 181 20.14 -10.86 -17.61
C ASP A 181 21.39 -10.44 -18.41
N LEU A 182 22.58 -10.81 -17.93
CA LEU A 182 23.81 -10.63 -18.71
C LEU A 182 23.80 -11.49 -19.99
N PRO A 183 24.39 -11.01 -21.10
CA PRO A 183 24.58 -11.84 -22.29
C PRO A 183 25.31 -13.14 -21.94
N ALA A 184 24.94 -14.25 -22.60
CA ALA A 184 25.57 -15.56 -22.33
C ALA A 184 27.10 -15.53 -22.51
N SER A 185 27.60 -14.78 -23.51
CA SER A 185 29.04 -14.58 -23.74
C SER A 185 29.75 -13.83 -22.61
N SER A 186 29.02 -13.03 -21.84
CA SER A 186 29.54 -12.23 -20.73
C SER A 186 29.43 -12.93 -19.37
N LYS A 187 28.80 -14.11 -19.28
CA LYS A 187 28.65 -14.89 -18.04
C LYS A 187 29.90 -15.72 -17.73
N THR A 188 31.08 -15.09 -17.77
CA THR A 188 32.33 -15.71 -17.32
C THR A 188 32.47 -15.57 -15.80
N TRP A 189 33.28 -16.42 -15.17
CA TRP A 189 33.52 -16.33 -13.73
C TRP A 189 34.08 -14.96 -13.33
N GLN A 190 35.05 -14.43 -14.09
CA GLN A 190 35.62 -13.10 -13.83
C GLN A 190 34.55 -12.00 -13.91
N ASN A 191 33.67 -12.06 -14.91
CA ASN A 191 32.61 -11.06 -15.04
C ASN A 191 31.60 -11.15 -13.90
N LEU A 192 31.15 -12.35 -13.56
CA LEU A 192 30.14 -12.56 -12.51
C LEU A 192 30.68 -12.31 -11.10
N ARG A 193 31.97 -12.53 -10.86
CA ARG A 193 32.57 -12.40 -9.52
C ARG A 193 33.35 -11.11 -9.31
N LEU A 194 33.95 -10.53 -10.35
CA LEU A 194 34.94 -9.44 -10.21
C LEU A 194 34.57 -8.15 -10.95
N GLN A 195 33.85 -8.21 -12.09
CA GLN A 195 33.52 -7.00 -12.85
C GLN A 195 32.08 -6.51 -12.60
N TYR A 196 31.07 -7.34 -12.84
CA TYR A 196 29.66 -7.00 -12.69
C TYR A 196 29.21 -7.23 -11.24
N THR A 197 29.64 -6.31 -10.37
CA THR A 197 29.51 -6.46 -8.92
C THR A 197 28.32 -5.69 -8.34
N HIS A 198 27.89 -4.57 -8.89
CA HIS A 198 26.91 -3.68 -8.25
C HIS A 198 25.93 -3.02 -9.24
N GLY A 199 24.77 -2.61 -8.73
CA GLY A 199 23.83 -1.70 -9.40
C GLY A 199 24.26 -0.24 -9.25
N TYR A 200 23.58 0.71 -9.89
CA TYR A 200 24.04 2.10 -9.92
C TYR A 200 22.90 3.14 -9.91
N GLY A 201 22.69 3.75 -8.75
CA GLY A 201 21.83 4.90 -8.54
C GLY A 201 20.35 4.55 -8.36
N VAL A 202 19.54 5.61 -8.31
CA VAL A 202 18.08 5.53 -8.20
C VAL A 202 17.43 6.41 -9.25
N VAL A 203 16.19 6.10 -9.58
CA VAL A 203 15.30 6.98 -10.34
C VAL A 203 14.23 7.49 -9.40
N MET A 204 13.96 8.80 -9.45
CA MET A 204 12.95 9.45 -8.61
C MET A 204 12.04 10.30 -9.49
N THR A 205 10.72 10.19 -9.27
CA THR A 205 9.71 10.96 -9.99
C THR A 205 8.74 11.65 -9.04
N ALA A 206 8.19 12.78 -9.47
CA ALA A 206 7.04 13.38 -8.80
C ALA A 206 5.79 12.53 -9.03
N VAL A 207 4.92 12.44 -8.02
CA VAL A 207 3.73 11.57 -8.09
C VAL A 207 2.55 12.16 -8.85
N ASN A 208 2.54 13.47 -9.06
CA ASN A 208 1.38 14.25 -9.51
C ASN A 208 1.59 14.95 -10.87
N THR A 209 2.76 14.83 -11.49
CA THR A 209 3.09 15.53 -12.74
C THR A 209 3.38 14.55 -13.88
N THR A 210 3.12 15.02 -15.10
CA THR A 210 3.34 14.27 -16.34
C THR A 210 3.89 15.22 -17.41
N THR A 211 4.69 14.68 -18.31
CA THR A 211 5.18 15.41 -19.49
C THR A 211 4.10 15.49 -20.56
N ALA A 212 4.31 16.32 -21.58
CA ALA A 212 3.40 16.41 -22.74
C ALA A 212 3.22 15.07 -23.49
N GLN A 213 4.16 14.14 -23.32
CA GLN A 213 4.12 12.80 -23.94
C GLN A 213 3.38 11.77 -23.06
N GLY A 214 2.94 12.15 -21.85
CA GLY A 214 2.30 11.22 -20.92
C GLY A 214 3.30 10.37 -20.12
N GLN A 215 4.55 10.83 -19.97
CA GLN A 215 5.59 10.17 -19.18
C GLN A 215 5.77 10.87 -17.81
N PRO A 216 6.29 10.19 -16.78
CA PRO A 216 6.49 10.81 -15.48
C PRO A 216 7.56 11.90 -15.53
N GLU A 217 7.42 12.91 -14.68
CA GLU A 217 8.47 13.91 -14.51
C GLU A 217 9.55 13.39 -13.56
N TYR A 218 10.74 13.18 -14.12
CA TYR A 218 11.90 12.77 -13.35
C TYR A 218 12.52 13.92 -12.55
N LEU A 219 12.68 13.67 -11.25
CA LEU A 219 13.44 14.47 -10.29
C LEU A 219 14.90 14.01 -10.24
N VAL A 220 15.13 12.69 -10.24
CA VAL A 220 16.45 12.06 -10.37
C VAL A 220 16.38 11.02 -11.48
N ARG A 221 17.34 11.04 -12.42
CA ARG A 221 17.37 10.13 -13.57
C ARG A 221 18.76 9.94 -14.14
N ASP A 222 18.87 9.11 -15.17
CA ASP A 222 20.06 8.86 -15.97
C ASP A 222 21.16 8.07 -15.23
N ILE A 223 22.26 7.83 -15.95
CA ILE A 223 23.47 7.17 -15.46
C ILE A 223 24.69 7.93 -16.01
N PRO A 224 25.50 8.59 -15.15
CA PRO A 224 25.35 8.70 -13.69
C PRO A 224 24.10 9.53 -13.28
N PRO A 225 23.55 9.35 -12.07
CA PRO A 225 22.35 10.04 -11.62
C PRO A 225 22.48 11.56 -11.66
N GLN A 226 21.57 12.21 -12.39
CA GLN A 226 21.40 13.65 -12.41
C GLN A 226 20.15 14.03 -11.62
N SER A 227 20.28 15.01 -10.72
CA SER A 227 19.20 15.47 -9.87
C SER A 227 18.79 16.90 -10.23
N LYS A 228 17.49 17.14 -10.42
CA LYS A 228 16.89 18.49 -10.53
C LYS A 228 16.55 19.10 -9.18
N VAL A 229 16.54 18.28 -8.13
CA VAL A 229 16.23 18.65 -6.74
C VAL A 229 17.51 18.64 -5.89
N PRO A 230 17.53 19.26 -4.70
CA PRO A 230 18.72 19.29 -3.84
C PRO A 230 19.03 17.93 -3.16
N VAL A 231 18.87 16.83 -3.88
CA VAL A 231 19.27 15.47 -3.49
C VAL A 231 20.66 15.22 -4.04
N ARG A 232 21.62 14.97 -3.15
CA ARG A 232 23.00 14.61 -3.52
C ARG A 232 23.15 13.10 -3.43
N LEU A 233 23.68 12.46 -4.48
CA LEU A 233 24.17 11.08 -4.44
C LEU A 233 25.68 11.09 -4.60
N GLU A 234 26.40 10.92 -3.50
CA GLU A 234 27.86 10.80 -3.51
C GLU A 234 28.30 9.35 -3.72
N ARG A 235 27.50 8.40 -3.24
CA ARG A 235 27.71 6.96 -3.40
C ARG A 235 26.47 6.28 -4.00
N PRO A 236 26.28 6.31 -5.33
CA PRO A 236 25.16 5.68 -6.00
C PRO A 236 25.31 4.14 -6.11
N GLU A 237 26.45 3.56 -5.78
CA GLU A 237 26.73 2.14 -6.01
C GLU A 237 25.91 1.24 -5.06
N ILE A 238 25.20 0.27 -5.64
CA ILE A 238 24.33 -0.67 -4.90
C ILE A 238 24.97 -2.06 -4.91
N TYR A 239 25.75 -2.35 -3.87
CA TYR A 239 26.35 -3.66 -3.65
C TYR A 239 25.40 -4.64 -2.95
N TYR A 240 24.46 -4.12 -2.17
CA TYR A 240 23.46 -4.86 -1.42
C TYR A 240 22.08 -4.30 -1.80
N GLY A 241 21.22 -5.15 -2.35
CA GLY A 241 19.88 -4.81 -2.82
C GLY A 241 19.01 -6.06 -2.96
N GLU A 242 17.86 -5.95 -3.61
CA GLU A 242 16.88 -7.02 -3.76
C GLU A 242 17.21 -8.03 -4.87
N LEU A 243 17.95 -7.64 -5.90
CA LEU A 243 18.35 -8.51 -7.02
C LEU A 243 19.79 -9.06 -6.88
N THR A 244 20.46 -8.73 -5.77
CA THR A 244 21.87 -9.08 -5.52
C THR A 244 22.06 -10.48 -4.93
N ASP A 245 21.62 -11.52 -5.62
CA ASP A 245 21.63 -12.90 -5.06
C ASP A 245 23.00 -13.57 -5.07
N ASN A 246 23.90 -13.14 -5.95
CA ASN A 246 25.17 -13.81 -6.19
C ASN A 246 26.32 -13.19 -5.38
N PRO A 247 27.19 -14.00 -4.75
CA PRO A 247 28.37 -13.47 -4.09
C PRO A 247 29.37 -12.91 -5.10
N VAL A 248 30.02 -11.81 -4.74
CA VAL A 248 31.03 -11.13 -5.55
C VAL A 248 32.25 -10.82 -4.72
N ILE A 249 33.37 -10.60 -5.40
CA ILE A 249 34.64 -10.30 -4.77
C ILE A 249 35.07 -8.91 -5.25
N VAL A 250 35.29 -8.04 -4.29
CA VAL A 250 35.61 -6.64 -4.52
C VAL A 250 37.06 -6.34 -4.13
N ASP A 251 37.58 -5.21 -4.59
CA ASP A 251 38.98 -4.82 -4.43
C ASP A 251 39.95 -5.89 -4.97
N SER A 252 39.67 -6.35 -6.19
CA SER A 252 40.49 -7.30 -6.95
C SER A 252 41.52 -6.56 -7.82
N LYS A 253 42.39 -7.27 -8.55
CA LYS A 253 43.28 -6.65 -9.54
C LYS A 253 42.49 -6.06 -10.70
N LEU A 254 41.40 -6.71 -11.09
CA LEU A 254 40.45 -6.22 -12.08
C LEU A 254 39.58 -5.14 -11.46
N GLU A 255 39.34 -4.08 -12.23
CA GLU A 255 38.43 -3.01 -11.84
C GLU A 255 36.98 -3.46 -12.06
N GLU A 256 36.11 -2.96 -11.21
CA GLU A 256 34.69 -3.27 -11.22
C GLU A 256 34.00 -2.37 -12.24
N PHE A 257 33.10 -2.93 -13.04
CA PHE A 257 32.30 -2.14 -13.96
C PHE A 257 31.36 -1.24 -13.17
N ASP A 258 31.42 0.07 -13.42
CA ASP A 258 30.64 1.08 -12.70
C ASP A 258 29.38 1.43 -13.52
N TYR A 259 29.57 2.05 -14.68
CA TYR A 259 28.49 2.37 -15.62
C TYR A 259 29.01 2.62 -17.05
N PRO A 260 28.15 2.50 -18.08
CA PRO A 260 28.54 2.85 -19.45
C PRO A 260 28.47 4.37 -19.65
N THR A 261 29.46 4.99 -20.30
CA THR A 261 29.29 6.40 -20.72
C THR A 261 28.29 6.50 -21.87
N LEU A 262 27.33 7.43 -21.75
CA LEU A 262 26.31 7.70 -22.76
C LEU A 262 26.68 8.99 -23.53
N HIS A 263 27.80 9.01 -24.23
CA HIS A 263 28.09 10.10 -25.17
C HIS A 263 27.65 9.72 -26.59
N SER A 264 26.75 10.54 -27.12
CA SER A 264 26.16 10.54 -28.46
C SER A 264 26.98 9.88 -29.57
N GLY A 265 26.48 8.76 -30.09
CA GLY A 265 26.78 8.26 -31.44
C GLY A 265 28.02 7.38 -31.63
N ALA A 266 28.87 7.23 -30.61
CA ALA A 266 29.95 6.25 -30.59
C ALA A 266 29.79 5.36 -29.34
N GLU A 267 30.20 4.10 -29.41
CA GLU A 267 30.22 3.20 -28.25
C GLU A 267 30.99 3.88 -27.10
N GLY A 268 30.28 4.38 -26.11
CA GLY A 268 30.90 5.10 -25.00
C GLY A 268 31.75 4.17 -24.17
N GLU A 269 32.94 4.63 -23.78
CA GLU A 269 33.84 3.91 -22.90
C GLU A 269 33.14 3.53 -21.58
N ASN A 270 33.35 2.31 -21.12
CA ASN A 270 32.87 1.87 -19.81
C ASN A 270 33.68 2.56 -18.72
N GLN A 271 33.00 3.09 -17.69
CA GLN A 271 33.65 3.54 -16.47
C GLN A 271 33.85 2.37 -15.52
N TYR A 272 34.97 2.40 -14.81
CA TYR A 272 35.33 1.38 -13.84
C TYR A 272 35.65 2.03 -12.50
N THR A 273 35.39 1.28 -11.44
CA THR A 273 35.61 1.71 -10.07
C THR A 273 36.30 0.60 -9.27
N ARG A 274 36.74 0.95 -8.08
CA ARG A 274 37.24 0.00 -7.09
C ARG A 274 36.48 0.23 -5.80
N TYR A 275 36.01 -0.85 -5.19
CA TYR A 275 35.35 -0.77 -3.90
C TYR A 275 36.25 -0.15 -2.82
N GLN A 276 35.76 0.90 -2.18
CA GLN A 276 36.46 1.64 -1.12
C GLN A 276 35.81 1.42 0.26
N GLY A 277 34.82 0.53 0.33
CA GLY A 277 34.06 0.25 1.55
C GLY A 277 34.74 -0.74 2.48
N THR A 278 34.04 -1.01 3.58
CA THR A 278 34.49 -1.94 4.62
C THR A 278 33.67 -3.23 4.66
N GLY A 279 32.63 -3.32 3.83
CA GLY A 279 31.71 -4.45 3.75
C GLY A 279 32.37 -5.75 3.33
N GLY A 280 31.72 -6.86 3.67
CA GLY A 280 32.17 -8.21 3.30
C GLY A 280 33.33 -8.76 4.12
N ILE A 281 33.75 -9.96 3.74
CA ILE A 281 34.68 -10.79 4.50
C ILE A 281 36.05 -10.73 3.85
N PRO A 282 37.12 -10.34 4.58
CA PRO A 282 38.47 -10.31 4.01
C PRO A 282 38.93 -11.73 3.67
N ILE A 283 39.15 -11.99 2.39
CA ILE A 283 39.61 -13.30 1.87
C ILE A 283 41.02 -13.23 1.26
N GLY A 284 41.54 -12.04 1.00
CA GLY A 284 42.86 -11.86 0.37
C GLY A 284 44.00 -12.52 1.15
N ARG A 285 44.22 -12.09 2.41
CA ARG A 285 45.24 -12.69 3.30
C ARG A 285 44.77 -13.93 4.05
N ASN A 286 43.46 -14.12 4.18
CA ASN A 286 42.88 -15.18 5.01
C ASN A 286 42.64 -16.45 4.20
N LEU A 287 43.67 -17.28 4.08
CA LEU A 287 43.61 -18.55 3.33
C LEU A 287 42.54 -19.50 3.88
N VAL A 288 42.29 -19.51 5.18
CA VAL A 288 41.26 -20.38 5.80
C VAL A 288 39.87 -19.93 5.37
N ALA A 289 39.57 -18.62 5.46
CA ALA A 289 38.29 -18.09 4.98
C ALA A 289 38.14 -18.34 3.47
N LYS A 290 39.20 -18.12 2.69
CA LYS A 290 39.23 -18.38 1.25
C LYS A 290 38.90 -19.84 0.92
N LEU A 291 39.53 -20.80 1.59
CA LEU A 291 39.27 -22.24 1.43
C LEU A 291 37.84 -22.62 1.87
N ALA A 292 37.38 -22.11 3.01
CA ALA A 292 36.04 -22.40 3.52
C ALA A 292 34.94 -21.90 2.57
N TYR A 293 35.09 -20.68 2.03
CA TYR A 293 34.14 -20.13 1.06
C TYR A 293 34.24 -20.80 -0.30
N ALA A 294 35.43 -21.18 -0.76
CA ALA A 294 35.61 -21.97 -1.98
C ALA A 294 34.82 -23.29 -1.88
N PHE A 295 34.93 -23.98 -0.74
CA PHE A 295 34.16 -25.20 -0.49
C PHE A 295 32.65 -24.93 -0.39
N ARG A 296 32.23 -23.92 0.39
CA ARG A 296 30.82 -23.58 0.61
C ARG A 296 30.08 -23.16 -0.67
N MET A 297 30.79 -22.52 -1.60
CA MET A 297 30.25 -22.04 -2.88
C MET A 297 30.52 -23.01 -4.03
N ALA A 298 31.22 -24.13 -3.77
CA ALA A 298 31.73 -25.05 -4.80
C ALA A 298 32.51 -24.31 -5.92
N ASP A 299 33.30 -23.30 -5.53
CA ASP A 299 33.98 -22.38 -6.44
C ASP A 299 35.51 -22.55 -6.33
N SER A 300 36.08 -23.40 -7.20
CA SER A 300 37.52 -23.69 -7.25
C SER A 300 38.35 -22.49 -7.75
N TYR A 301 37.77 -21.63 -8.58
CA TYR A 301 38.43 -20.44 -9.11
C TYR A 301 38.73 -19.41 -8.03
N LEU A 302 37.99 -19.41 -6.91
CA LEU A 302 38.33 -18.58 -5.76
C LEU A 302 39.78 -18.83 -5.30
N ILE A 303 40.26 -20.08 -5.32
CA ILE A 303 41.62 -20.44 -4.91
C ILE A 303 42.61 -20.25 -6.06
N LEU A 304 42.23 -20.68 -7.26
CA LEU A 304 43.11 -20.77 -8.43
C LEU A 304 43.34 -19.42 -9.14
N SER A 305 42.42 -18.46 -9.00
CA SER A 305 42.55 -17.16 -9.66
C SER A 305 43.69 -16.34 -9.05
N GLY A 306 44.55 -15.81 -9.93
CA GLY A 306 45.59 -14.85 -9.60
C GLY A 306 45.12 -13.39 -9.55
N ASP A 307 43.83 -13.14 -9.76
CA ASP A 307 43.24 -11.79 -9.83
C ASP A 307 42.93 -11.20 -8.44
N LEU A 308 43.06 -12.00 -7.39
CA LEU A 308 42.80 -11.57 -6.01
C LEU A 308 43.99 -10.82 -5.42
N THR A 309 43.71 -9.76 -4.67
CA THR A 309 44.68 -8.96 -3.92
C THR A 309 44.67 -9.37 -2.44
N PRO A 310 45.69 -8.99 -1.65
CA PRO A 310 45.66 -9.19 -0.20
C PRO A 310 44.49 -8.47 0.51
N ASN A 311 43.92 -7.44 -0.11
CA ASN A 311 42.82 -6.65 0.45
C ASN A 311 41.44 -7.11 -0.04
N SER A 312 41.37 -8.03 -1.01
CA SER A 312 40.11 -8.48 -1.59
C SER A 312 39.13 -9.01 -0.55
N ARG A 313 37.87 -8.63 -0.73
CA ARG A 313 36.76 -8.96 0.17
C ARG A 313 35.67 -9.71 -0.57
N LEU A 314 35.14 -10.75 0.07
CA LEU A 314 33.98 -11.49 -0.41
C LEU A 314 32.71 -10.83 0.14
N LEU A 315 31.90 -10.28 -0.75
CA LEU A 315 30.54 -9.85 -0.41
C LEU A 315 29.61 -11.05 -0.54
N PHE A 316 29.07 -11.51 0.60
CA PHE A 316 28.24 -12.71 0.71
C PHE A 316 26.88 -12.37 1.35
N ARG A 317 25.81 -13.09 0.95
CA ARG A 317 24.40 -12.78 1.29
C ARG A 317 24.10 -11.31 1.09
N ARG A 318 24.18 -10.91 -0.18
CA ARG A 318 24.03 -9.53 -0.61
C ARG A 318 22.56 -9.15 -0.73
N ASN A 319 21.72 -10.10 -1.15
CA ASN A 319 20.28 -9.99 -1.06
C ASN A 319 19.87 -9.57 0.35
N ILE A 320 19.25 -8.39 0.45
CA ILE A 320 18.93 -7.77 1.74
C ILE A 320 17.94 -8.61 2.55
N ARG A 321 17.00 -9.29 1.90
CA ARG A 321 16.01 -10.15 2.55
C ARG A 321 16.67 -11.39 3.15
N GLU A 322 17.50 -12.09 2.37
CA GLU A 322 18.26 -13.24 2.86
C GLU A 322 19.19 -12.85 4.02
N ARG A 323 19.80 -11.66 3.92
CA ARG A 323 20.69 -11.12 4.95
C ARG A 323 19.94 -10.88 6.27
N MET A 324 18.80 -10.19 6.22
CA MET A 324 17.97 -9.93 7.40
C MET A 324 17.45 -11.21 8.04
N GLN A 325 16.99 -12.16 7.22
CA GLN A 325 16.49 -13.44 7.69
C GLN A 325 17.60 -14.30 8.32
N ALA A 326 18.84 -14.21 7.80
CA ALA A 326 19.98 -14.91 8.37
C ALA A 326 20.45 -14.32 9.72
N ILE A 327 20.33 -13.01 9.93
CA ILE A 327 20.73 -12.34 11.18
C ILE A 327 19.63 -12.46 12.26
N THR A 328 18.37 -12.31 11.86
CA THR A 328 17.21 -12.27 12.77
C THR A 328 16.11 -13.26 12.35
N PRO A 329 16.36 -14.58 12.32
CA PRO A 329 15.39 -15.58 11.82
C PRO A 329 14.13 -15.70 12.68
N PHE A 330 14.15 -15.16 13.89
CA PHE A 330 13.03 -15.15 14.85
C PHE A 330 12.09 -13.94 14.69
N LEU A 331 12.45 -12.98 13.84
CA LEU A 331 11.57 -11.88 13.41
C LEU A 331 10.96 -12.24 12.06
N MET A 332 9.71 -11.87 11.84
CA MET A 332 9.08 -11.93 10.53
C MET A 332 9.34 -10.62 9.81
N HIS A 333 10.08 -10.64 8.70
CA HIS A 333 10.37 -9.43 7.93
C HIS A 333 9.21 -9.08 6.99
N ASP A 334 9.06 -7.80 6.73
CA ASP A 334 8.16 -7.28 5.71
C ASP A 334 8.58 -7.76 4.32
N ARG A 335 7.60 -7.85 3.43
CA ARG A 335 7.80 -8.34 2.05
C ARG A 335 8.34 -7.26 1.12
N ASP A 336 8.26 -5.99 1.51
CA ASP A 336 8.55 -4.82 0.68
C ASP A 336 9.54 -3.86 1.39
N PRO A 337 10.86 -4.17 1.37
CA PRO A 337 11.90 -3.23 1.77
C PRO A 337 11.92 -2.02 0.84
N TYR A 338 12.15 -0.81 1.37
CA TYR A 338 12.13 0.41 0.58
C TYR A 338 13.46 1.15 0.56
N ILE A 339 13.76 1.78 -0.57
CA ILE A 339 15.00 2.56 -0.77
C ILE A 339 14.82 4.03 -0.40
N VAL A 340 15.77 4.54 0.38
CA VAL A 340 15.83 5.94 0.84
C VAL A 340 17.16 6.57 0.45
N VAL A 341 17.10 7.80 -0.07
CA VAL A 341 18.28 8.61 -0.34
C VAL A 341 18.51 9.57 0.82
N ALA A 342 19.53 9.29 1.63
CA ALA A 342 19.85 10.10 2.81
C ALA A 342 21.36 10.27 2.98
N ASP A 343 21.78 11.48 3.34
CA ASP A 343 23.17 11.83 3.64
C ASP A 343 24.17 11.44 2.53
N GLY A 344 23.78 11.64 1.26
CA GLY A 344 24.63 11.33 0.11
C GLY A 344 24.66 9.85 -0.29
N LYS A 345 23.92 8.99 0.41
CA LYS A 345 23.98 7.52 0.29
C LYS A 345 22.59 6.92 0.09
N LEU A 346 22.60 5.65 -0.30
CA LEU A 346 21.42 4.81 -0.46
C LEU A 346 21.27 3.86 0.73
N TRP A 347 20.08 3.85 1.32
CA TRP A 347 19.74 3.02 2.46
C TRP A 347 18.47 2.23 2.18
N TRP A 348 18.48 0.94 2.49
CA TRP A 348 17.27 0.14 2.52
C TRP A 348 16.69 0.18 3.92
N ILE A 349 15.38 0.40 4.03
CA ILE A 349 14.64 0.27 5.28
C ILE A 349 13.62 -0.85 5.11
N CYS A 350 13.57 -1.77 6.07
CA CYS A 350 12.61 -2.86 6.09
C CYS A 350 12.00 -3.00 7.48
N ASP A 351 10.71 -3.28 7.52
CA ASP A 351 9.99 -3.49 8.77
C ASP A 351 10.14 -4.93 9.23
N ALA A 352 10.24 -5.14 10.54
CA ALA A 352 10.35 -6.45 11.14
C ALA A 352 9.40 -6.61 12.31
N TYR A 353 8.69 -7.73 12.29
CA TYR A 353 7.58 -8.04 13.17
C TYR A 353 7.95 -9.09 14.20
N THR A 354 7.54 -8.87 15.45
CA THR A 354 7.42 -9.96 16.41
C THR A 354 6.07 -10.62 16.24
N VAL A 355 6.08 -11.94 16.07
CA VAL A 355 4.87 -12.73 15.84
C VAL A 355 4.77 -13.88 16.84
N SER A 356 3.55 -14.31 17.13
CA SER A 356 3.29 -15.52 17.92
C SER A 356 1.98 -16.16 17.48
N ASP A 357 1.87 -17.48 17.64
CA ASP A 357 0.65 -18.27 17.49
C ASP A 357 0.01 -18.65 18.85
N ARG A 358 0.58 -18.15 19.96
CA ARG A 358 0.23 -18.58 21.34
C ARG A 358 -0.42 -17.50 22.19
N TYR A 359 -0.84 -16.39 21.61
CA TYR A 359 -1.52 -15.36 22.39
C TYR A 359 -2.89 -15.87 22.87
N PRO A 360 -3.16 -15.93 24.19
CA PRO A 360 -4.38 -16.53 24.70
C PRO A 360 -5.64 -15.83 24.19
N TYR A 361 -6.68 -16.59 23.82
CA TYR A 361 -8.00 -16.11 23.38
C TYR A 361 -8.03 -15.24 22.11
N ALA A 362 -6.89 -14.87 21.53
CA ALA A 362 -6.86 -14.09 20.29
C ALA A 362 -7.23 -14.95 19.07
N LYS A 363 -7.87 -14.32 18.09
CA LYS A 363 -8.17 -14.95 16.80
C LYS A 363 -6.88 -15.38 16.09
N THR A 364 -6.81 -16.65 15.74
CA THR A 364 -5.77 -17.18 14.87
C THR A 364 -6.07 -16.88 13.41
N LEU A 365 -5.04 -16.39 12.71
CA LEU A 365 -4.99 -16.18 11.27
C LEU A 365 -4.03 -17.19 10.64
N ASP A 366 -4.41 -17.68 9.47
CA ASP A 366 -3.54 -18.48 8.61
C ASP A 366 -3.19 -17.61 7.39
N ILE A 367 -1.97 -17.07 7.37
CA ILE A 367 -1.48 -16.20 6.29
C ILE A 367 -0.86 -17.07 5.20
N PRO A 368 -1.32 -17.02 3.95
CA PRO A 368 -0.72 -17.81 2.88
C PRO A 368 0.73 -17.37 2.64
N LEU A 369 1.64 -18.35 2.65
CA LEU A 369 3.04 -18.20 2.22
C LEU A 369 3.21 -18.61 0.76
N ASP A 370 2.50 -19.67 0.35
CA ASP A 370 2.35 -20.13 -1.02
C ASP A 370 1.03 -20.91 -1.16
N ALA A 371 0.81 -21.58 -2.30
CA ALA A 371 -0.42 -22.33 -2.57
C ALA A 371 -0.73 -23.44 -1.54
N PHE A 372 0.27 -23.90 -0.77
CA PHE A 372 0.13 -25.06 0.13
C PHE A 372 0.55 -24.80 1.58
N ARG A 373 1.33 -23.74 1.84
CA ARG A 373 1.85 -23.40 3.18
C ARG A 373 1.22 -22.14 3.72
N TYR A 374 0.91 -22.18 5.01
CA TYR A 374 0.35 -21.07 5.75
C TYR A 374 1.20 -20.77 6.98
N TYR A 375 1.45 -19.49 7.24
CA TYR A 375 2.01 -19.02 8.49
C TYR A 375 0.88 -18.72 9.46
N ARG A 376 0.84 -19.49 10.55
CA ARG A 376 -0.18 -19.32 11.59
C ARG A 376 0.28 -18.30 12.61
N LEU A 377 -0.51 -17.25 12.83
CA LEU A 377 -0.25 -16.27 13.88
C LEU A 377 -1.54 -15.79 14.55
N ASN A 378 -1.43 -15.32 15.78
CA ASN A 378 -2.51 -14.65 16.51
C ASN A 378 -2.02 -13.45 17.33
N TYR A 379 -0.78 -13.02 17.08
CA TYR A 379 -0.13 -11.83 17.64
C TYR A 379 0.86 -11.29 16.61
N ILE A 380 0.88 -9.97 16.45
CA ILE A 380 1.84 -9.27 15.60
C ILE A 380 2.09 -7.84 16.11
N ARG A 381 3.35 -7.38 16.06
CA ARG A 381 3.76 -5.99 16.31
C ARG A 381 4.84 -5.56 15.34
N ASN A 382 4.77 -4.32 14.85
CA ASN A 382 5.85 -3.63 14.14
C ASN A 382 6.93 -3.22 15.17
N ALA A 383 7.72 -4.21 15.57
CA ALA A 383 8.63 -4.09 16.69
C ALA A 383 9.94 -3.40 16.31
N VAL A 384 10.43 -3.61 15.09
CA VAL A 384 11.79 -3.21 14.69
C VAL A 384 11.81 -2.63 13.28
N LYS A 385 12.59 -1.55 13.09
CA LYS A 385 13.01 -1.01 11.80
C LYS A 385 14.42 -1.46 11.51
N VAL A 386 14.62 -2.14 10.39
CA VAL A 386 15.92 -2.61 9.93
C VAL A 386 16.43 -1.65 8.88
N VAL A 387 17.65 -1.12 9.08
CA VAL A 387 18.31 -0.21 8.14
C VAL A 387 19.56 -0.88 7.60
N ILE A 388 19.72 -0.91 6.27
CA ILE A 388 20.83 -1.53 5.58
C ILE A 388 21.51 -0.52 4.66
N ASP A 389 22.83 -0.37 4.83
CA ASP A 389 23.67 0.41 3.90
C ASP A 389 23.77 -0.34 2.56
N ALA A 390 23.31 0.25 1.45
CA ALA A 390 23.35 -0.40 0.14
C ALA A 390 24.78 -0.62 -0.38
N TYR A 391 25.77 0.12 0.14
CA TYR A 391 27.18 0.03 -0.25
C TYR A 391 27.98 -0.95 0.64
N ASN A 392 27.82 -0.86 1.96
CA ASN A 392 28.57 -1.71 2.90
C ASN A 392 27.83 -2.99 3.33
N GLY A 393 26.51 -3.04 3.19
CA GLY A 393 25.68 -4.13 3.71
C GLY A 393 25.66 -4.21 5.23
N SER A 394 26.04 -3.13 5.93
CA SER A 394 25.94 -3.05 7.38
C SER A 394 24.47 -2.92 7.77
N VAL A 395 24.03 -3.72 8.75
CA VAL A 395 22.63 -3.81 9.17
C VAL A 395 22.49 -3.24 10.58
N SER A 396 21.55 -2.33 10.79
CA SER A 396 21.19 -1.80 12.11
C SER A 396 19.71 -2.07 12.41
N TYR A 397 19.43 -2.55 13.61
CA TYR A 397 18.07 -2.84 14.08
C TYR A 397 17.65 -1.81 15.13
N TYR A 398 16.59 -1.05 14.85
CA TYR A 398 16.05 -0.03 15.75
C TYR A 398 14.66 -0.42 16.26
N ILE A 399 14.46 -0.42 17.57
CA ILE A 399 13.18 -0.81 18.18
C ILE A 399 12.17 0.33 18.00
N ALA A 400 11.08 0.07 17.26
CA ALA A 400 9.99 1.04 17.04
C ALA A 400 8.91 0.96 18.13
N ASP A 401 8.60 -0.24 18.62
CA ASP A 401 7.63 -0.45 19.70
C ASP A 401 8.34 -0.92 20.97
N GLU A 402 8.67 0.02 21.85
CA GLU A 402 9.30 -0.32 23.13
C GLU A 402 8.35 -1.05 24.09
N SER A 403 7.04 -1.00 23.85
CA SER A 403 6.03 -1.63 24.72
C SER A 403 5.85 -3.12 24.45
N ASP A 404 6.36 -3.63 23.32
CA ASP A 404 6.22 -5.03 22.94
C ASP A 404 7.04 -5.96 23.88
N PRO A 405 6.40 -6.89 24.61
CA PRO A 405 7.10 -7.81 25.51
C PRO A 405 8.02 -8.79 24.77
N MET A 406 7.73 -9.12 23.50
CA MET A 406 8.54 -10.05 22.71
C MET A 406 9.90 -9.42 22.37
N ILE A 407 9.91 -8.20 21.83
CA ILE A 407 11.15 -7.52 21.50
C ILE A 407 11.97 -7.18 22.75
N GLN A 408 11.33 -6.81 23.86
CA GLN A 408 12.02 -6.62 25.13
C GLN A 408 12.74 -7.89 25.63
N THR A 409 12.18 -9.06 25.34
CA THR A 409 12.79 -10.35 25.67
C THR A 409 13.99 -10.63 24.77
N TYR A 410 13.86 -10.43 23.45
CA TYR A 410 14.98 -10.58 22.52
C TYR A 410 16.11 -9.59 22.78
N ARG A 411 15.79 -8.33 23.12
CA ARG A 411 16.78 -7.32 23.52
C ARG A 411 17.61 -7.76 24.72
N ARG A 412 17.00 -8.45 25.70
CA ARG A 412 17.70 -9.01 26.87
C ARG A 412 18.53 -10.22 26.51
N ALA A 413 18.06 -11.07 25.60
CA ALA A 413 18.77 -12.29 25.18
C ALA A 413 19.95 -12.01 24.24
N LEU A 414 19.90 -10.93 23.44
CA LEU A 414 20.89 -10.58 22.41
C LEU A 414 21.40 -9.15 22.62
N PRO A 415 22.25 -8.91 23.64
CA PRO A 415 22.75 -7.59 23.95
C PRO A 415 23.57 -7.02 22.78
N GLY A 416 23.33 -5.77 22.42
CA GLY A 416 24.03 -5.05 21.35
C GLY A 416 23.45 -5.23 19.94
N LEU A 417 22.50 -6.14 19.72
CA LEU A 417 21.85 -6.31 18.42
C LEU A 417 20.86 -5.18 18.11
N PHE A 418 20.08 -4.78 19.11
CA PHE A 418 19.00 -3.79 18.98
C PHE A 418 19.39 -2.45 19.59
N LYS A 419 19.03 -1.37 18.89
CA LYS A 419 19.23 0.01 19.30
C LYS A 419 17.87 0.69 19.55
N PRO A 420 17.77 1.69 20.44
CA PRO A 420 16.60 2.56 20.55
C PRO A 420 16.34 3.33 19.25
N LEU A 421 15.07 3.62 18.93
CA LEU A 421 14.72 4.43 17.75
C LEU A 421 15.34 5.84 17.78
N SER A 422 15.58 6.37 18.97
CA SER A 422 16.20 7.68 19.18
C SER A 422 17.65 7.77 18.68
N GLU A 423 18.35 6.63 18.55
CA GLU A 423 19.70 6.54 17.98
C GLU A 423 19.70 6.54 16.44
N MET A 424 18.53 6.34 15.80
CA MET A 424 18.43 6.38 14.33
C MET A 424 18.73 7.80 13.84
N PRO A 425 19.57 7.99 12.80
CA PRO A 425 19.81 9.30 12.20
C PRO A 425 18.51 10.03 11.84
N ALA A 426 18.46 11.34 12.11
CA ALA A 426 17.25 12.14 11.88
C ALA A 426 16.84 12.16 10.40
N SER A 427 17.82 12.15 9.49
CA SER A 427 17.63 12.01 8.05
C SER A 427 16.81 10.77 7.71
N LEU A 428 17.21 9.59 8.20
CA LEU A 428 16.47 8.34 8.00
C LEU A 428 15.14 8.27 8.74
N ARG A 429 15.06 8.84 9.95
CA ARG A 429 13.84 8.81 10.75
C ARG A 429 12.66 9.52 10.08
N GLN A 430 12.93 10.56 9.30
CA GLN A 430 11.92 11.29 8.51
C GLN A 430 11.27 10.44 7.41
N HIS A 431 11.92 9.35 7.00
CA HIS A 431 11.42 8.44 5.95
C HIS A 431 10.68 7.22 6.50
N LEU A 432 10.57 7.08 7.83
CA LEU A 432 9.83 5.96 8.41
C LEU A 432 8.37 5.96 7.95
N ARG A 433 7.90 4.82 7.45
CA ARG A 433 6.51 4.59 7.08
C ARG A 433 5.84 3.58 8.00
N TYR A 434 4.52 3.64 8.11
CA TYR A 434 3.75 2.59 8.80
C TYR A 434 3.58 1.41 7.84
N PRO A 435 3.92 0.17 8.24
CA PRO A 435 4.01 -0.95 7.32
C PRO A 435 2.68 -1.33 6.67
N GLU A 436 2.71 -1.57 5.36
CA GLU A 436 1.52 -1.97 4.60
C GLU A 436 1.03 -3.37 4.99
N ASP A 437 1.91 -4.37 5.11
CA ASP A 437 1.53 -5.74 5.45
C ASP A 437 0.85 -5.82 6.83
N LEU A 438 1.41 -5.13 7.83
CA LEU A 438 0.79 -5.05 9.16
C LEU A 438 -0.57 -4.35 9.09
N PHE A 439 -0.64 -3.20 8.41
CA PHE A 439 -1.88 -2.44 8.31
C PHE A 439 -2.97 -3.20 7.55
N ARG A 440 -2.60 -3.99 6.54
CA ARG A 440 -3.51 -4.91 5.83
C ARG A 440 -4.04 -5.99 6.76
N ILE A 441 -3.21 -6.59 7.62
CA ILE A 441 -3.67 -7.57 8.63
C ILE A 441 -4.60 -6.90 9.65
N GLN A 442 -4.19 -5.75 10.17
CA GLN A 442 -4.95 -4.96 11.15
C GLN A 442 -6.32 -4.53 10.62
N SER A 443 -6.36 -4.01 9.40
CA SER A 443 -7.60 -3.55 8.77
C SER A 443 -8.58 -4.70 8.49
N ASN A 444 -8.08 -5.88 8.08
CA ASN A 444 -8.88 -7.09 7.92
C ASN A 444 -9.45 -7.59 9.26
N ILE A 445 -8.65 -7.59 10.34
CA ILE A 445 -9.14 -7.92 11.67
C ILE A 445 -10.20 -6.89 12.12
N TRP A 446 -9.93 -5.61 11.93
CA TRP A 446 -10.84 -4.55 12.37
C TRP A 446 -12.24 -4.65 11.74
N ALA A 447 -12.33 -5.16 10.51
CA ALA A 447 -13.59 -5.36 9.78
C ALA A 447 -14.65 -6.14 10.59
N LEU A 448 -14.22 -7.06 11.47
CA LEU A 448 -15.11 -7.78 12.40
C LEU A 448 -14.96 -7.33 13.86
N TYR A 449 -13.74 -7.00 14.30
CA TYR A 449 -13.42 -6.76 15.71
C TYR A 449 -13.60 -5.31 16.18
N HIS A 450 -14.02 -4.40 15.29
CA HIS A 450 -14.53 -3.08 15.68
C HIS A 450 -15.79 -3.18 16.57
N MET A 451 -16.53 -4.30 16.49
CA MET A 451 -17.66 -4.58 17.37
C MET A 451 -17.17 -4.79 18.80
N ARG A 452 -17.42 -3.80 19.67
CA ARG A 452 -17.01 -3.85 21.08
C ARG A 452 -18.03 -4.58 21.96
N ASP A 453 -19.30 -4.58 21.57
CA ASP A 453 -20.38 -5.27 22.30
C ASP A 453 -20.42 -6.76 21.90
N PRO A 454 -20.28 -7.70 22.86
CA PRO A 454 -20.41 -9.14 22.61
C PRO A 454 -21.74 -9.55 21.97
N ARG A 455 -22.84 -8.81 22.22
CA ARG A 455 -24.16 -9.12 21.65
C ARG A 455 -24.15 -8.92 20.14
N VAL A 456 -23.72 -7.73 19.70
CA VAL A 456 -23.62 -7.36 18.28
C VAL A 456 -22.66 -8.31 17.55
N PHE A 457 -21.53 -8.64 18.17
CA PHE A 457 -20.57 -9.60 17.61
C PHE A 457 -21.14 -11.01 17.47
N TYR A 458 -21.83 -11.53 18.50
CA TYR A 458 -22.43 -12.87 18.46
C TYR A 458 -23.47 -12.98 17.35
N MET A 459 -24.29 -11.94 17.17
CA MET A 459 -25.32 -11.86 16.12
C MET A 459 -24.76 -11.50 14.74
N ARG A 460 -23.50 -11.02 14.66
CA ARG A 460 -22.83 -10.60 13.42
C ARG A 460 -23.58 -9.52 12.65
N GLU A 461 -24.18 -8.56 13.35
CA GLU A 461 -25.08 -7.57 12.76
C GLU A 461 -24.38 -6.44 11.98
N ASP A 462 -23.12 -6.13 12.31
CA ASP A 462 -22.39 -4.98 11.73
C ASP A 462 -21.10 -5.42 11.02
N GLN A 463 -21.12 -6.52 10.25
CA GLN A 463 -19.92 -7.01 9.56
C GLN A 463 -19.47 -6.06 8.45
N TRP A 464 -18.20 -5.70 8.45
CA TRP A 464 -17.58 -4.89 7.40
C TRP A 464 -16.67 -5.75 6.52
N GLU A 465 -16.35 -5.23 5.33
CA GLU A 465 -15.28 -5.72 4.46
C GLU A 465 -14.44 -4.53 3.98
N ILE A 466 -13.19 -4.79 3.61
CA ILE A 466 -12.38 -3.81 2.88
C ILE A 466 -13.07 -3.57 1.54
N ALA A 467 -13.20 -2.29 1.16
CA ALA A 467 -13.88 -1.97 -0.08
C ALA A 467 -13.20 -2.64 -1.28
N LYS A 468 -14.00 -2.92 -2.30
CA LYS A 468 -13.51 -3.51 -3.55
C LYS A 468 -13.24 -2.42 -4.57
N GLN A 469 -12.22 -2.61 -5.40
CA GLN A 469 -11.93 -1.81 -6.58
C GLN A 469 -11.70 -2.71 -7.78
N GLN A 470 -11.84 -2.16 -8.98
CA GLN A 470 -11.51 -2.84 -10.22
C GLN A 470 -10.02 -3.20 -10.20
N SER A 471 -9.71 -4.46 -10.52
CA SER A 471 -8.33 -4.92 -10.61
C SER A 471 -7.56 -4.09 -11.65
N PRO A 472 -6.34 -3.62 -11.35
CA PRO A 472 -5.46 -2.98 -12.32
C PRO A 472 -5.14 -3.89 -13.52
N GLU A 473 -5.17 -5.20 -13.32
CA GLU A 473 -4.98 -6.21 -14.37
C GLU A 473 -6.22 -6.37 -15.28
N SER A 474 -7.35 -5.82 -14.87
CA SER A 474 -8.59 -5.88 -15.66
C SER A 474 -8.57 -4.85 -16.79
N THR A 475 -8.65 -5.34 -18.01
CA THR A 475 -8.59 -4.54 -19.24
C THR A 475 -9.98 -4.08 -19.70
N VAL A 476 -11.03 -4.63 -19.10
CA VAL A 476 -12.43 -4.35 -19.44
C VAL A 476 -13.05 -3.45 -18.36
N PRO A 477 -13.75 -2.35 -18.74
CA PRO A 477 -14.49 -1.52 -17.78
C PRO A 477 -15.50 -2.34 -16.96
N GLY A 478 -15.35 -2.34 -15.64
CA GLY A 478 -16.20 -3.11 -14.74
C GLY A 478 -15.91 -4.62 -14.71
N GLY A 479 -14.69 -5.03 -15.07
CA GLY A 479 -14.23 -6.42 -14.97
C GLY A 479 -14.01 -6.89 -13.52
N GLU A 480 -13.00 -7.73 -13.27
CA GLU A 480 -12.81 -8.32 -11.96
C GLU A 480 -12.55 -7.27 -10.87
N PHE A 481 -13.26 -7.40 -9.76
CA PHE A 481 -13.08 -6.56 -8.58
C PHE A 481 -12.27 -7.31 -7.53
N GLN A 482 -11.24 -6.66 -6.99
CA GLN A 482 -10.42 -7.16 -5.90
C GLN A 482 -10.55 -6.27 -4.67
N GLN A 483 -10.12 -6.74 -3.50
CA GLN A 483 -10.01 -5.89 -2.32
C GLN A 483 -9.02 -4.76 -2.57
N MET A 484 -9.31 -3.56 -2.05
CA MET A 484 -8.36 -2.47 -2.12
C MET A 484 -7.10 -2.77 -1.31
N GLU A 485 -5.97 -2.35 -1.86
CA GLU A 485 -4.69 -2.29 -1.15
C GLU A 485 -4.60 -0.97 -0.39
N PRO A 486 -4.01 -0.94 0.82
CA PRO A 486 -3.72 0.32 1.48
C PRO A 486 -2.76 1.17 0.65
N TYR A 487 -2.93 2.48 0.69
CA TYR A 487 -2.08 3.39 -0.09
C TYR A 487 -1.65 4.60 0.71
N TYR A 488 -0.44 5.08 0.41
CA TYR A 488 0.13 6.25 1.05
C TYR A 488 -0.35 7.54 0.41
N LEU A 489 -0.66 8.53 1.25
CA LEU A 489 -1.12 9.85 0.87
C LEU A 489 -0.60 10.90 1.86
N ILE A 490 -0.06 12.00 1.34
CA ILE A 490 0.13 13.22 2.13
C ILE A 490 -1.18 13.99 2.17
N MET A 491 -1.77 14.15 3.35
CA MET A 491 -2.97 14.96 3.52
C MET A 491 -3.08 15.57 4.91
N ARG A 492 -3.86 16.64 5.03
CA ARG A 492 -4.29 17.17 6.33
C ARG A 492 -5.52 16.40 6.81
N LEU A 493 -5.38 15.73 7.94
CA LEU A 493 -6.52 15.06 8.57
C LEU A 493 -7.62 16.07 8.97
N PRO A 494 -8.90 15.70 8.90
CA PRO A 494 -9.99 16.57 9.32
C PRO A 494 -9.84 17.01 10.79
N GLY A 495 -9.79 18.32 11.02
CA GLY A 495 -9.61 18.91 12.35
C GLY A 495 -8.14 19.10 12.79
N GLU A 496 -7.18 18.55 12.05
CA GLU A 496 -5.74 18.76 12.30
C GLU A 496 -5.22 20.00 11.57
N LYS A 497 -4.07 20.52 12.01
CA LYS A 497 -3.48 21.77 11.48
C LYS A 497 -2.38 21.56 10.43
N ARG A 498 -1.83 20.37 10.33
CA ARG A 498 -0.67 20.05 9.48
C ARG A 498 -0.96 18.85 8.60
N GLU A 499 -0.36 18.84 7.42
CA GLU A 499 -0.29 17.71 6.52
C GLU A 499 0.64 16.65 7.12
N GLU A 500 0.20 15.39 7.05
CA GLU A 500 0.96 14.24 7.49
C GLU A 500 0.96 13.18 6.39
N PHE A 501 1.97 12.33 6.39
CA PHE A 501 2.02 11.13 5.57
C PHE A 501 1.26 10.00 6.25
N LEU A 502 0.25 9.50 5.55
CA LEU A 502 -0.71 8.56 6.08
C LEU A 502 -0.79 7.34 5.18
N LEU A 503 -1.00 6.17 5.78
CA LEU A 503 -1.41 4.97 5.08
C LEU A 503 -2.93 4.80 5.25
N LEU A 504 -3.70 4.75 4.17
CA LEU A 504 -5.16 4.82 4.19
C LEU A 504 -5.81 3.57 3.60
N ILE A 505 -6.96 3.17 4.16
CA ILE A 505 -7.85 2.13 3.63
C ILE A 505 -9.33 2.49 3.87
N VAL A 506 -10.24 1.95 3.07
CA VAL A 506 -11.68 2.24 3.13
C VAL A 506 -12.52 0.98 3.36
N TYR A 507 -13.67 1.15 4.02
CA TYR A 507 -14.57 0.06 4.41
C TYR A 507 -15.98 0.19 3.82
N THR A 508 -16.57 -0.95 3.48
CA THR A 508 -17.97 -1.12 3.15
C THR A 508 -18.61 -2.16 4.09
N PRO A 509 -19.94 -2.19 4.27
CA PRO A 509 -20.60 -3.32 4.90
C PRO A 509 -20.37 -4.58 4.06
N MET A 510 -20.35 -5.74 4.71
CA MET A 510 -20.24 -7.04 4.05
C MET A 510 -21.28 -7.17 2.92
N ASN A 511 -20.83 -7.53 1.72
CA ASN A 511 -21.67 -7.66 0.52
C ASN A 511 -22.38 -6.37 0.07
N GLN A 512 -21.86 -5.19 0.43
CA GLN A 512 -22.36 -3.90 -0.04
C GLN A 512 -21.24 -3.04 -0.63
N GLU A 513 -21.62 -2.08 -1.48
CA GLU A 513 -20.67 -1.22 -2.20
C GLU A 513 -20.64 0.22 -1.68
N LYS A 514 -21.52 0.56 -0.72
CA LYS A 514 -21.57 1.89 -0.10
C LYS A 514 -20.54 1.96 1.02
N MET A 515 -19.76 3.03 1.07
CA MET A 515 -18.79 3.18 2.16
C MET A 515 -19.46 3.57 3.47
N ILE A 516 -18.86 3.10 4.55
CA ILE A 516 -19.30 3.37 5.92
C ILE A 516 -18.18 3.93 6.79
N ALA A 517 -16.92 3.71 6.43
CA ALA A 517 -15.79 4.25 7.15
C ALA A 517 -14.53 4.26 6.30
N TRP A 518 -13.52 4.98 6.77
CA TRP A 518 -12.13 4.86 6.33
C TRP A 518 -11.20 4.90 7.53
N MET A 519 -10.07 4.21 7.43
CA MET A 519 -9.05 4.12 8.47
C MET A 519 -7.73 4.59 7.92
N CYS A 520 -6.94 5.27 8.74
CA CYS A 520 -5.58 5.64 8.41
C CYS A 520 -4.61 5.38 9.56
N ALA A 521 -3.35 5.12 9.23
CA ALA A 521 -2.24 5.08 10.17
C ALA A 521 -1.27 6.23 9.88
N LYS A 522 -0.85 6.95 10.93
CA LYS A 522 0.09 8.06 10.83
C LYS A 522 1.53 7.57 10.71
N CYS A 523 2.32 8.19 9.82
CA CYS A 523 3.73 7.85 9.59
C CYS A 523 4.71 8.91 10.13
N ASP A 524 4.23 10.08 10.57
CA ASP A 524 5.07 11.23 10.89
C ASP A 524 5.19 11.47 12.40
N GLY A 525 6.39 11.88 12.83
CA GLY A 525 6.65 12.50 14.12
C GLY A 525 6.34 11.64 15.35
N GLU A 526 5.87 12.29 16.41
CA GLU A 526 5.49 11.65 17.69
C GLU A 526 4.20 10.84 17.58
N ASP A 527 3.43 11.06 16.52
CA ASP A 527 2.18 10.37 16.26
C ASP A 527 2.36 9.09 15.42
N TYR A 528 3.61 8.73 15.09
CA TYR A 528 3.95 7.51 14.37
C TYR A 528 3.23 6.28 14.94
N GLY A 529 2.49 5.57 14.08
CA GLY A 529 1.78 4.34 14.44
C GLY A 529 0.41 4.53 15.10
N LYS A 530 -0.05 5.78 15.31
CA LYS A 530 -1.43 6.03 15.73
C LYS A 530 -2.40 5.74 14.59
N ILE A 531 -3.45 4.97 14.89
CA ILE A 531 -4.51 4.59 13.94
C ILE A 531 -5.77 5.39 14.25
N VAL A 532 -6.31 6.06 13.24
CA VAL A 532 -7.55 6.83 13.33
C VAL A 532 -8.57 6.26 12.34
N LEU A 533 -9.77 5.96 12.82
CA LEU A 533 -10.93 5.51 12.06
C LEU A 533 -11.95 6.63 11.97
N TYR A 534 -12.39 6.96 10.76
CA TYR A 534 -13.46 7.90 10.51
C TYR A 534 -14.71 7.16 10.04
N ARG A 535 -15.80 7.25 10.82
CA ARG A 535 -17.09 6.64 10.50
C ARG A 535 -18.02 7.66 9.84
N PHE A 536 -18.76 7.23 8.83
CA PHE A 536 -19.80 8.04 8.21
C PHE A 536 -21.14 7.92 8.96
N PRO A 537 -21.96 8.99 8.99
CA PRO A 537 -23.32 8.94 9.51
C PRO A 537 -24.20 7.94 8.77
N LYS A 538 -25.06 7.20 9.49
CA LYS A 538 -25.98 6.19 8.92
C LYS A 538 -27.07 6.79 8.01
N GLU A 539 -27.31 8.08 8.11
CA GLU A 539 -28.37 8.80 7.39
C GLU A 539 -27.98 9.13 5.94
N ARG A 540 -26.68 9.08 5.62
CA ARG A 540 -26.17 9.39 4.28
C ARG A 540 -25.66 8.14 3.57
N THR A 541 -25.89 8.09 2.27
CA THR A 541 -25.29 7.09 1.38
C THR A 541 -24.04 7.68 0.76
N ILE A 542 -22.89 7.07 1.04
CA ILE A 542 -21.61 7.44 0.46
C ILE A 542 -21.22 6.37 -0.56
N TYR A 543 -20.94 6.77 -1.80
CA TYR A 543 -20.53 5.84 -2.85
C TYR A 543 -19.15 5.24 -2.54
N GLY A 544 -19.02 3.91 -2.60
CA GLY A 544 -17.72 3.27 -2.51
C GLY A 544 -16.98 3.13 -3.83
N PRO A 545 -15.71 2.75 -3.77
CA PRO A 545 -14.81 2.62 -4.92
C PRO A 545 -15.42 1.82 -6.06
N ALA A 546 -15.84 0.58 -5.80
CA ALA A 546 -16.49 -0.26 -6.82
C ALA A 546 -17.72 0.41 -7.46
N GLN A 547 -18.54 1.09 -6.65
CA GLN A 547 -19.72 1.78 -7.15
C GLN A 547 -19.35 3.01 -7.99
N ILE A 548 -18.35 3.79 -7.57
CA ILE A 548 -17.83 4.92 -8.35
C ILE A 548 -17.35 4.43 -9.71
N GLU A 549 -16.55 3.36 -9.75
CA GLU A 549 -15.99 2.80 -10.99
C GLU A 549 -17.05 2.28 -11.94
N ARG A 550 -18.09 1.59 -11.45
CA ARG A 550 -19.23 1.20 -12.29
C ARG A 550 -19.95 2.40 -12.88
N LEU A 551 -20.15 3.43 -12.07
CA LEU A 551 -20.78 4.67 -12.51
C LEU A 551 -19.88 5.45 -13.49
N LEU A 552 -18.55 5.34 -13.39
CA LEU A 552 -17.62 5.90 -14.40
C LEU A 552 -17.82 5.20 -15.77
N GLY A 553 -18.01 3.88 -15.78
CA GLY A 553 -18.31 3.13 -17.01
C GLY A 553 -19.64 3.50 -17.69
N GLN A 554 -20.54 4.18 -16.98
CA GLN A 554 -21.82 4.65 -17.52
C GLN A 554 -21.73 6.04 -18.17
N VAL A 555 -20.68 6.81 -17.88
CA VAL A 555 -20.50 8.15 -18.45
C VAL A 555 -20.16 8.04 -19.94
N SER A 556 -20.99 8.64 -20.80
CA SER A 556 -20.86 8.48 -22.25
C SER A 556 -19.52 8.99 -22.79
N GLU A 557 -19.01 10.12 -22.29
CA GLU A 557 -17.71 10.68 -22.69
C GLU A 557 -16.57 9.69 -22.40
N ILE A 558 -16.50 9.18 -21.16
CA ILE A 558 -15.50 8.20 -20.73
C ILE A 558 -15.63 6.92 -21.58
N ARG A 559 -16.83 6.36 -21.72
CA ARG A 559 -17.06 5.11 -22.46
C ARG A 559 -16.67 5.22 -23.94
N THR A 560 -17.02 6.33 -24.59
CA THR A 560 -16.65 6.55 -26.00
C THR A 560 -15.14 6.64 -26.15
N GLN A 561 -14.46 7.40 -25.29
CA GLN A 561 -13.01 7.55 -25.34
C GLN A 561 -12.28 6.22 -25.10
N LEU A 562 -12.71 5.44 -24.11
CA LEU A 562 -12.13 4.14 -23.82
C LEU A 562 -12.25 3.17 -24.99
N ARG A 563 -13.41 3.12 -25.65
CA ARG A 563 -13.60 2.29 -26.86
C ARG A 563 -12.72 2.71 -28.02
N LEU A 564 -12.35 3.99 -28.10
CA LEU A 564 -11.42 4.47 -29.13
C LEU A 564 -9.98 4.06 -28.83
N TRP A 565 -9.61 3.96 -27.56
CA TRP A 565 -8.26 3.59 -27.13
C TRP A 565 -8.01 2.09 -27.02
N ASP A 566 -9.05 1.34 -26.71
CA ASP A 566 -8.99 -0.12 -26.60
C ASP A 566 -9.26 -0.74 -27.98
N GLN A 567 -8.19 -0.89 -28.76
CA GLN A 567 -8.21 -1.41 -30.14
C GLN A 567 -7.12 -2.48 -30.33
N PRO A 568 -7.20 -3.35 -31.35
CA PRO A 568 -6.09 -4.24 -31.67
C PRO A 568 -4.77 -3.45 -31.83
N GLY A 569 -3.80 -3.68 -30.94
CA GLY A 569 -2.52 -2.94 -30.89
C GLY A 569 -2.42 -1.87 -29.79
N SER A 570 -3.51 -1.54 -29.09
CA SER A 570 -3.55 -0.58 -27.99
C SER A 570 -4.51 -1.03 -26.89
N GLN A 571 -4.06 -0.97 -25.64
CA GLN A 571 -4.80 -1.46 -24.48
C GLN A 571 -4.84 -0.39 -23.40
N VAL A 572 -6.04 -0.17 -22.85
CA VAL A 572 -6.22 0.70 -21.68
C VAL A 572 -5.83 -0.07 -20.42
N VAL A 573 -5.04 0.59 -19.55
CA VAL A 573 -4.71 0.10 -18.22
C VAL A 573 -5.31 1.05 -17.19
N TRP A 574 -6.09 0.49 -16.28
CA TRP A 574 -6.70 1.23 -15.19
C TRP A 574 -5.75 1.34 -14.02
N GLY A 575 -5.51 2.56 -13.54
CA GLY A 575 -4.84 2.74 -12.26
C GLY A 575 -5.76 2.47 -11.07
N HIS A 576 -5.16 2.46 -9.88
CA HIS A 576 -5.86 2.35 -8.61
C HIS A 576 -6.75 3.58 -8.38
N LEU A 577 -7.93 3.35 -7.80
CA LEU A 577 -8.81 4.45 -7.40
C LEU A 577 -8.37 4.98 -6.04
N LEU A 578 -8.02 6.26 -5.97
CA LEU A 578 -7.72 6.94 -4.72
C LEU A 578 -8.97 7.62 -4.17
N VAL A 579 -9.28 7.37 -2.91
CA VAL A 579 -10.32 8.06 -2.13
C VAL A 579 -9.63 9.08 -1.23
N ILE A 580 -9.87 10.35 -1.48
CA ILE A 580 -9.09 11.45 -0.90
C ILE A 580 -10.04 12.30 -0.07
N PRO A 581 -10.02 12.17 1.27
CA PRO A 581 -10.78 13.05 2.14
C PRO A 581 -10.15 14.44 2.15
N ILE A 582 -10.95 15.47 1.88
CA ILE A 582 -10.55 16.89 1.95
C ILE A 582 -11.58 17.61 2.82
N GLU A 583 -11.13 18.19 3.92
CA GLU A 583 -11.99 18.76 4.96
C GLU A 583 -13.02 17.71 5.47
N GLN A 584 -14.29 17.84 5.08
CA GLN A 584 -15.36 16.89 5.39
C GLN A 584 -15.98 16.30 4.12
N SER A 585 -15.30 16.40 2.98
CA SER A 585 -15.75 15.93 1.67
C SER A 585 -14.85 14.85 1.11
N LEU A 586 -15.35 14.04 0.17
CA LEU A 586 -14.56 12.98 -0.48
C LEU A 586 -14.37 13.28 -1.96
N LEU A 587 -13.12 13.25 -2.39
CA LEU A 587 -12.71 13.35 -3.79
C LEU A 587 -12.22 11.98 -4.26
N TYR A 588 -12.62 11.56 -5.46
CA TYR A 588 -12.16 10.31 -6.06
C TYR A 588 -11.30 10.62 -7.28
N VAL A 589 -10.12 10.00 -7.37
CA VAL A 589 -9.17 10.20 -8.47
C VAL A 589 -8.74 8.85 -9.02
N LYS A 590 -8.90 8.65 -10.33
CA LYS A 590 -8.46 7.44 -11.04
C LYS A 590 -7.61 7.81 -12.25
N PRO A 591 -6.33 7.40 -12.32
CA PRO A 591 -5.53 7.58 -13.52
C PRO A 591 -5.87 6.52 -14.57
N VAL A 592 -5.73 6.90 -15.83
CA VAL A 592 -5.96 6.03 -17.00
C VAL A 592 -4.71 6.07 -17.87
N TYR A 593 -4.10 4.90 -18.04
CA TYR A 593 -2.91 4.72 -18.86
C TYR A 593 -3.26 4.02 -20.17
N LEU A 594 -2.43 4.24 -21.18
CA LEU A 594 -2.49 3.57 -22.46
C LEU A 594 -1.18 2.86 -22.71
N GLN A 595 -1.24 1.60 -23.13
CA GLN A 595 -0.06 0.83 -23.52
C GLN A 595 -0.31 0.12 -24.85
N THR A 596 0.74 -0.21 -25.59
CA THR A 596 0.62 -0.98 -26.83
C THR A 596 0.37 -2.46 -26.55
N THR A 597 -0.44 -3.11 -27.40
CA THR A 597 -0.73 -4.55 -27.33
C THR A 597 0.33 -5.32 -28.12
N GLY A 598 1.10 -6.17 -27.43
CA GLY A 598 2.26 -6.89 -27.99
C GLY A 598 3.59 -6.21 -27.66
N GLY A 599 4.67 -7.00 -27.47
CA GLY A 599 6.02 -6.47 -27.16
C GLY A 599 6.63 -6.81 -25.79
N GLY A 600 6.02 -7.69 -24.97
CA GLY A 600 6.62 -8.15 -23.70
C GLY A 600 7.04 -6.99 -22.77
N GLU A 601 8.29 -7.00 -22.30
CA GLU A 601 8.89 -5.95 -21.45
C GLU A 601 9.12 -4.59 -22.15
N GLN A 602 8.82 -4.46 -23.45
CA GLN A 602 8.97 -3.20 -24.21
C GLN A 602 7.71 -2.32 -24.21
N ARG A 603 6.73 -2.62 -23.35
CA ARG A 603 5.53 -1.79 -23.20
C ARG A 603 5.89 -0.57 -22.38
N ILE A 604 5.59 0.61 -22.90
CA ILE A 604 5.75 1.87 -22.20
C ILE A 604 4.35 2.42 -21.94
N PRO A 605 3.78 2.21 -20.74
CA PRO A 605 2.53 2.84 -20.36
C PRO A 605 2.67 4.37 -20.39
N GLU A 606 1.69 5.03 -20.99
CA GLU A 606 1.60 6.49 -21.02
C GLU A 606 0.34 6.94 -20.29
N LEU A 607 0.47 7.87 -19.35
CA LEU A 607 -0.68 8.48 -18.70
C LEU A 607 -1.42 9.34 -19.73
N LYS A 608 -2.68 9.01 -20.00
CA LYS A 608 -3.51 9.75 -20.98
C LYS A 608 -4.54 10.64 -20.33
N LYS A 609 -5.17 10.20 -19.24
CA LYS A 609 -6.18 10.99 -18.53
C LYS A 609 -6.18 10.73 -17.04
N VAL A 610 -6.72 11.70 -16.32
CA VAL A 610 -7.11 11.59 -14.92
C VAL A 610 -8.62 11.78 -14.85
N ILE A 611 -9.31 10.80 -14.26
CA ILE A 611 -10.73 10.89 -13.97
C ILE A 611 -10.90 11.40 -12.54
N VAL A 612 -11.68 12.46 -12.38
CA VAL A 612 -12.02 13.04 -11.09
C VAL A 612 -13.52 12.93 -10.88
N ALA A 613 -13.93 12.44 -9.72
CA ALA A 613 -15.33 12.40 -9.33
C ALA A 613 -15.55 13.08 -7.98
N TYR A 614 -16.60 13.91 -7.93
CA TYR A 614 -17.02 14.66 -6.76
C TYR A 614 -18.55 14.79 -6.75
N GLY A 615 -19.20 14.27 -5.71
CA GLY A 615 -20.67 14.18 -5.68
C GLY A 615 -21.21 13.46 -6.92
N ASP A 616 -22.06 14.14 -7.67
CA ASP A 616 -22.64 13.62 -8.93
C ASP A 616 -21.80 13.96 -10.18
N GLN A 617 -20.80 14.83 -10.05
CA GLN A 617 -19.97 15.26 -11.17
C GLN A 617 -18.80 14.30 -11.37
N ARG A 618 -18.60 13.88 -12.62
CA ARG A 618 -17.53 12.98 -13.04
C ARG A 618 -16.94 13.54 -14.31
N VAL A 619 -15.64 13.83 -14.28
CA VAL A 619 -14.96 14.49 -15.39
C VAL A 619 -13.66 13.77 -15.69
N MET A 620 -13.37 13.62 -16.98
CA MET A 620 -12.10 13.13 -17.48
C MET A 620 -11.30 14.30 -18.07
N ALA A 621 -10.05 14.47 -17.63
CA ALA A 621 -9.18 15.55 -18.06
C ALA A 621 -7.73 15.06 -18.24
N ASP A 622 -6.87 15.89 -18.85
CA ASP A 622 -5.46 15.53 -19.06
C ASP A 622 -4.66 15.59 -17.75
N THR A 623 -5.04 16.47 -16.83
CA THR A 623 -4.42 16.61 -15.51
C THR A 623 -5.46 16.67 -14.41
N LEU A 624 -5.05 16.35 -13.17
CA LEU A 624 -5.88 16.49 -11.98
C LEU A 624 -6.39 17.93 -11.83
N GLU A 625 -5.52 18.92 -12.04
CA GLU A 625 -5.85 20.34 -11.94
C GLU A 625 -6.97 20.73 -12.92
N GLN A 626 -6.87 20.31 -14.19
CA GLN A 626 -7.92 20.57 -15.17
C GLN A 626 -9.23 19.86 -14.81
N GLY A 627 -9.17 18.65 -14.26
CA GLY A 627 -10.35 17.92 -13.77
C GLY A 627 -11.05 18.66 -12.64
N LEU A 628 -10.28 19.17 -11.66
CA LEU A 628 -10.80 20.00 -10.58
C LEU A 628 -11.38 21.32 -11.09
N GLN A 629 -10.71 22.00 -12.02
CA GLN A 629 -11.23 23.22 -12.64
C GLN A 629 -12.55 22.99 -13.39
N ARG A 630 -12.73 21.85 -14.04
CA ARG A 630 -14.01 21.53 -14.72
C ARG A 630 -15.16 21.27 -13.73
N ILE A 631 -14.88 20.63 -12.59
CA ILE A 631 -15.87 20.36 -11.53
C ILE A 631 -16.23 21.65 -10.80
N PHE A 632 -15.24 22.40 -10.32
CA PHE A 632 -15.45 23.54 -9.42
C PHE A 632 -15.46 24.90 -10.12
N GLY A 633 -14.76 25.05 -11.25
CA GLY A 633 -14.65 26.31 -12.00
C GLY A 633 -15.92 26.69 -12.76
N ALA A 634 -16.75 25.72 -13.16
CA ALA A 634 -18.08 25.99 -13.72
C ALA A 634 -19.09 26.49 -12.66
N SER A 635 -18.83 26.22 -11.37
CA SER A 635 -19.74 26.53 -10.26
C SER A 635 -19.61 27.96 -9.72
N GLY A 636 -18.73 28.80 -10.31
CA GLY A 636 -18.68 30.25 -10.05
C GLY A 636 -19.88 31.03 -10.61
N SER A 637 -20.76 30.37 -11.35
CA SER A 637 -22.06 30.92 -11.76
C SER A 637 -23.15 29.86 -11.56
N ALA A 638 -24.03 30.12 -10.59
CA ALA A 638 -25.27 29.38 -10.30
C ALA A 638 -25.15 28.04 -9.56
N ARG A 639 -24.95 28.10 -8.24
CA ARG A 639 -25.76 27.31 -7.30
C ARG A 639 -25.81 27.97 -5.91
N ALA A 640 -26.43 29.14 -5.85
CA ALA A 640 -27.00 29.64 -4.61
C ALA A 640 -28.29 28.86 -4.30
N ALA A 641 -28.47 28.57 -3.02
CA ALA A 641 -29.55 27.85 -2.37
C ALA A 641 -30.94 27.97 -3.02
N THR A 642 -31.65 26.85 -3.06
CA THR A 642 -33.11 26.78 -3.17
C THR A 642 -33.76 27.55 -2.01
N PRO A 643 -34.59 28.57 -2.24
CA PRO A 643 -35.45 29.13 -1.21
C PRO A 643 -36.77 28.36 -1.14
N ARG A 644 -37.24 28.12 0.09
CA ARG A 644 -38.63 27.74 0.40
C ARG A 644 -39.62 28.79 -0.15
N PRO A 645 -40.86 28.41 -0.50
CA PRO A 645 -41.83 29.31 -1.09
C PRO A 645 -42.62 30.05 -0.01
N LEU A 646 -42.67 31.38 -0.07
CA LEU A 646 -43.73 32.18 0.56
C LEU A 646 -43.99 33.46 -0.25
N SER A 647 -45.23 33.54 -0.73
CA SER A 647 -46.10 34.71 -0.85
C SER A 647 -45.83 35.78 -1.91
N LEU A 648 -46.81 35.86 -2.83
CA LEU A 648 -47.06 36.88 -3.85
C LEU A 648 -47.58 38.18 -3.23
N THR A 649 -47.00 39.34 -3.57
CA THR A 649 -47.73 40.62 -3.77
C THR A 649 -46.87 41.57 -4.64
N PRO A 650 -47.47 42.38 -5.55
CA PRO A 650 -46.76 42.95 -6.69
C PRO A 650 -46.25 44.37 -6.44
N ALA A 651 -45.10 44.71 -7.02
CA ALA A 651 -44.65 46.09 -7.18
C ALA A 651 -44.09 46.31 -8.59
N ALA A 652 -44.59 47.35 -9.25
CA ALA A 652 -44.02 47.97 -10.44
C ALA A 652 -43.52 49.38 -10.06
N PRO A 653 -42.78 50.10 -10.92
CA PRO A 653 -41.64 49.69 -11.74
C PRO A 653 -40.42 50.60 -11.46
N ALA A 654 -39.20 50.16 -11.78
CA ALA A 654 -38.04 51.05 -11.87
C ALA A 654 -37.14 50.67 -13.06
N THR A 655 -36.62 51.71 -13.68
CA THR A 655 -36.13 51.91 -15.05
C THR A 655 -34.84 51.13 -15.40
N PRO A 656 -34.64 50.77 -16.69
CA PRO A 656 -33.49 49.98 -17.15
C PRO A 656 -32.30 50.87 -17.59
N THR A 657 -31.08 50.39 -17.33
CA THR A 657 -29.85 50.83 -18.02
C THR A 657 -29.35 49.68 -18.93
N PRO A 658 -28.71 49.97 -20.07
CA PRO A 658 -28.94 49.27 -21.32
C PRO A 658 -28.01 48.07 -21.53
N THR A 659 -28.56 46.86 -21.45
CA THR A 659 -28.02 45.65 -22.12
C THR A 659 -28.95 45.17 -23.25
N GLY A 660 -29.95 45.99 -23.62
CA GLY A 660 -31.03 45.63 -24.54
C GLY A 660 -30.60 45.46 -25.99
N ASP A 661 -29.52 46.07 -26.44
CA ASP A 661 -29.21 46.16 -27.86
C ASP A 661 -28.57 44.87 -28.43
N VAL A 662 -27.69 44.21 -27.65
CA VAL A 662 -27.10 42.92 -28.06
C VAL A 662 -28.13 41.80 -27.96
N ARG A 663 -28.96 41.81 -26.91
CA ARG A 663 -30.00 40.78 -26.72
C ARG A 663 -31.10 40.89 -27.78
N ALA A 664 -31.42 42.11 -28.22
CA ALA A 664 -32.33 42.34 -29.35
C ALA A 664 -31.73 41.83 -30.68
N LEU A 665 -30.44 42.09 -30.94
CA LEU A 665 -29.76 41.56 -32.13
C LEU A 665 -29.71 40.03 -32.15
N VAL A 666 -29.47 39.38 -31.02
CA VAL A 666 -29.49 37.90 -30.91
C VAL A 666 -30.89 37.35 -31.19
N ASN A 667 -31.95 37.98 -30.67
CA ASN A 667 -33.32 37.55 -30.95
C ASN A 667 -33.69 37.75 -32.43
N GLN A 668 -33.32 38.88 -33.03
CA GLN A 668 -33.55 39.13 -34.45
C GLN A 668 -32.80 38.14 -35.35
N LEU A 669 -31.59 37.73 -34.94
CA LEU A 669 -30.83 36.72 -35.64
C LEU A 669 -31.52 35.35 -35.57
N ALA A 670 -32.00 34.95 -34.40
CA ALA A 670 -32.74 33.70 -34.22
C ALA A 670 -34.05 33.68 -35.03
N ASP A 671 -34.73 34.82 -35.14
CA ASP A 671 -35.95 34.96 -35.94
C ASP A 671 -35.65 34.87 -37.44
N ALA A 672 -34.60 35.53 -37.92
CA ALA A 672 -34.19 35.46 -39.32
C ALA A 672 -33.77 34.04 -39.73
N ILE A 673 -33.08 33.30 -38.85
CA ILE A 673 -32.72 31.89 -39.09
C ILE A 673 -33.98 31.02 -39.18
N ARG A 674 -34.91 31.15 -38.23
CA ARG A 674 -36.17 30.38 -38.27
C ARG A 674 -37.00 30.68 -39.51
N ALA A 675 -37.10 31.96 -39.90
CA ALA A 675 -37.82 32.36 -41.10
C ALA A 675 -37.15 31.80 -42.38
N ALA A 676 -35.81 31.75 -42.41
CA ALA A 676 -35.08 31.10 -43.50
C ALA A 676 -35.39 29.59 -43.56
N GLU A 677 -35.35 28.88 -42.44
CA GLU A 677 -35.67 27.45 -42.39
C GLU A 677 -37.10 27.15 -42.84
N THR A 678 -38.07 28.00 -42.46
CA THR A 678 -39.45 27.87 -42.92
C THR A 678 -39.57 28.12 -44.43
N ALA A 679 -38.98 29.21 -44.94
CA ALA A 679 -38.99 29.52 -46.36
C ALA A 679 -38.32 28.42 -47.21
N GLN A 680 -37.27 27.78 -46.69
CA GLN A 680 -36.61 26.64 -47.31
C GLN A 680 -37.53 25.42 -47.38
N ARG A 681 -38.24 25.10 -46.28
CA ARG A 681 -39.19 23.97 -46.24
C ARG A 681 -40.38 24.18 -47.17
N GLU A 682 -40.81 25.43 -47.34
CA GLU A 682 -41.91 25.80 -48.25
C GLU A 682 -41.45 25.98 -49.71
N GLY A 683 -40.15 25.81 -49.99
CA GLY A 683 -39.59 25.93 -51.35
C GLY A 683 -39.54 27.35 -51.90
N ASN A 684 -39.71 28.38 -51.05
CA ASN A 684 -39.66 29.78 -51.43
C ASN A 684 -38.22 30.31 -51.38
N TRP A 685 -37.46 30.04 -52.44
CA TRP A 685 -36.04 30.38 -52.53
C TRP A 685 -35.75 31.89 -52.54
N ALA A 686 -36.69 32.71 -53.01
CA ALA A 686 -36.55 34.17 -52.99
C ALA A 686 -36.60 34.73 -51.55
N GLU A 687 -37.52 34.22 -50.73
CA GLU A 687 -37.61 34.60 -49.32
C GLU A 687 -36.46 34.03 -48.49
N TYR A 688 -36.05 32.79 -48.77
CA TYR A 688 -34.86 32.19 -48.16
C TYR A 688 -33.60 33.05 -48.40
N GLY A 689 -33.36 33.48 -49.65
CA GLY A 689 -32.23 34.34 -49.98
C GLY A 689 -32.25 35.68 -49.24
N ARG A 690 -33.44 36.31 -49.09
CA ARG A 690 -33.60 37.55 -48.32
C ARG A 690 -33.29 37.37 -46.83
N GLN A 691 -33.78 36.29 -46.22
CA GLN A 691 -33.53 36.04 -44.80
C GLN A 691 -32.05 35.67 -44.55
N LEU A 692 -31.39 34.99 -45.49
CA LEU A 692 -29.96 34.67 -45.38
C LEU A 692 -29.07 35.93 -45.40
N GLU A 693 -29.36 36.92 -46.27
CA GLU A 693 -28.65 38.21 -46.27
C GLU A 693 -28.92 39.01 -44.99
N ARG A 694 -30.14 38.91 -44.44
CA ARG A 694 -30.48 39.51 -43.15
C ARG A 694 -29.68 38.89 -42.00
N VAL A 695 -29.54 37.56 -41.98
CA VAL A 695 -28.68 36.84 -41.03
C VAL A 695 -27.23 37.33 -41.13
N LYS A 696 -26.68 37.41 -42.35
CA LYS A 696 -25.30 37.86 -42.58
C LYS A 696 -25.06 39.29 -42.07
N THR A 697 -26.02 40.20 -42.32
CA THR A 697 -25.97 41.58 -41.84
C THR A 697 -26.02 41.65 -40.32
N LEU A 698 -26.92 40.88 -39.68
CA LEU A 698 -27.06 40.84 -38.22
C LEU A 698 -25.83 40.27 -37.53
N VAL A 699 -25.20 39.24 -38.11
CA VAL A 699 -23.93 38.67 -37.60
C VAL A 699 -22.80 39.70 -37.69
N GLN A 700 -22.71 40.46 -38.78
CA GLN A 700 -21.71 41.53 -38.90
C GLN A 700 -21.92 42.63 -37.86
N GLN A 701 -23.16 43.05 -37.62
CA GLN A 701 -23.50 44.03 -36.57
C GLN A 701 -23.19 43.50 -35.17
N LEU A 702 -23.42 42.21 -34.92
CA LEU A 702 -23.08 41.57 -33.66
C LEU A 702 -21.55 41.53 -33.46
N GLN A 703 -20.79 41.17 -34.50
CA GLN A 703 -19.33 41.13 -34.47
C GLN A 703 -18.69 42.51 -34.27
N GLN A 704 -19.28 43.58 -34.83
CA GLN A 704 -18.82 44.96 -34.63
C GLN A 704 -19.10 45.49 -33.22
N ARG A 705 -20.07 44.93 -32.49
CA ARG A 705 -20.39 45.35 -31.11
C ARG A 705 -19.69 44.51 -30.04
N ILE A 706 -19.13 43.36 -30.43
CA ILE A 706 -18.37 42.45 -29.54
C ILE A 706 -16.85 42.71 -29.63
N ARG A 707 -16.37 43.38 -30.69
CA ARG A 707 -15.04 44.00 -30.76
C ARG A 707 -15.08 45.40 -30.17
#